data_AF-A0A367YCD5-F1
#
_entry.id   AF-A0A367YCD5-F1
#
_cell.length_a   1.000
_cell.length_b   1.000
_cell.length_c   1.000
_cell.angle_alpha   90.00
_cell.angle_beta   90.00
_cell.angle_gamma   90.00
#
_symmetry.space_group_name_H-M   'P 1'
#
loop_
_entity.id
_entity.type
_entity.pdbx_description
1 polymer ?
#
loop_
_entity_poly.entity_id
_entity_poly.type
_entity_poly.pdbx_seq_one_letter_code
_entity_poly.pdbx_strand_id
1 'polypeptide(L)'
;MAETYQKSLYKELFNESVENDETFYKSIFTTPVYEDLLLGVLRENSEAIALSSDVAERNLSILRRIYVHGLAVFKDAIKHESGNSETEDTTGTSTQLPTGKLSLSSDAILDNGGGDITELNGTLLNNSSRQVLAEFDEGDDLTTLNGKDDKNGSKNNSTHSLTSEREFDFLDDKLRAQLIENVIKIFRVWFQNIIDVNYKLRKAKDLTDDNDLCVKVFESFNEKGNVTPLVQLLTELKWFLNIALQRIEESPAGTQFLSLTSIKEAINLLNKILKSFYIGLSYHKSTSDEYNVLKSLLFSFYEIDFSDILLRIIKITNPTAQEEGGYKSAKVVLSVDTLVNLYILLGVLVNIPAIFIPDVKANSDITTLPTALKNPYRQLFDAEYDWNLFNEEVNLKFLPLFCMEYSYCYKFRPDLMLNKIQNSSLINWISGNRLSSDLYVNCLTTDVITNLQVNNKLTLTNNAEEDLYLKELNDIYEHKLRRLTIRGADDDSHLEMAKLLPALINVYTLSQNPSFVKVFTTQRYKFYSDLETRSEDEIEHVELFEVWLCLLSYLFEYQYRSSLMQDLTKLSLATLFNLPMEPLLNYQINEFKWKLCHQKVPFVPLNTDRVGYKASVFYILDAIQNLLRFNLTYKLNVANLSMGLTLVYNILDLFQKDLTIDLSNYAWEDLHLSLFGLVKFFKKQSLIKSKYVTPEELGGLVEDCLLILNLLLDARFNSVQQDNVEETSTIMSMLGYSTARSISYSLIYNILLNFESIQSLVTTFDLKESKKLLALFNCMNYFDGVFYLTEDSKLKAQINKIDVIDFDFDSPEFLSAINAYTNEEHEDASSQVGSEKPNATSSGYKYKNTLRHSSSATISDKDMLNIIQNVLSQRY
;
A
#
# COMPACT_ATOMS: atom_id res chain seq x y z
N MET A 1 -27.15 19.29 27.98
CA MET A 1 -26.49 20.31 28.82
C MET A 1 -24.97 20.32 28.64
N ALA A 2 -24.31 19.15 28.57
CA ALA A 2 -22.86 19.03 28.40
C ALA A 2 -22.27 19.74 27.15
N GLU A 3 -22.92 19.64 25.98
CA GLU A 3 -22.44 20.31 24.76
C GLU A 3 -22.46 21.84 24.86
N THR A 4 -23.48 22.41 25.52
CA THR A 4 -23.60 23.86 25.72
C THR A 4 -22.51 24.40 26.66
N TYR A 5 -22.16 23.64 27.70
CA TYR A 5 -21.08 23.99 28.63
C TYR A 5 -19.73 23.98 27.91
N GLN A 6 -19.41 22.93 27.15
CA GLN A 6 -18.16 22.85 26.39
C GLN A 6 -18.07 23.91 25.29
N LYS A 7 -19.20 24.26 24.68
CA LYS A 7 -19.27 25.38 23.75
C LYS A 7 -18.97 26.73 24.41
N SER A 8 -19.30 26.92 25.69
CA SER A 8 -18.85 28.10 26.45
C SER A 8 -17.36 28.00 26.75
N LEU A 9 -16.91 26.87 27.30
CA LEU A 9 -15.52 26.63 27.69
C LEU A 9 -14.54 26.85 26.53
N TYR A 10 -14.83 26.28 25.36
CA TYR A 10 -13.96 26.45 24.19
C TYR A 10 -14.01 27.88 23.65
N LYS A 11 -15.16 28.56 23.69
CA LYS A 11 -15.22 29.99 23.29
C LYS A 11 -14.41 30.90 24.20
N GLU A 12 -14.30 30.55 25.49
CA GLU A 12 -13.52 31.30 26.47
C GLU A 12 -12.00 31.17 26.24
N LEU A 13 -11.52 30.15 25.50
CA LEU A 13 -10.09 29.96 25.19
C LEU A 13 -9.43 31.19 24.57
N PHE A 14 -10.13 31.85 23.66
CA PHE A 14 -9.61 33.00 22.89
C PHE A 14 -10.32 34.31 23.23
N ASN A 15 -11.12 34.33 24.31
CA ASN A 15 -11.82 35.52 24.74
C ASN A 15 -10.88 36.46 25.50
N GLU A 16 -10.73 37.69 25.02
CA GLU A 16 -9.84 38.70 25.64
C GLU A 16 -10.33 39.17 27.01
N SER A 17 -11.61 39.00 27.30
CA SER A 17 -12.20 39.46 28.56
C SER A 17 -12.04 38.47 29.71
N VAL A 18 -11.42 37.31 29.49
CA VAL A 18 -11.28 36.23 30.49
C VAL A 18 -9.80 35.92 30.67
N GLU A 19 -9.29 36.10 31.89
CA GLU A 19 -7.94 35.63 32.24
C GLU A 19 -7.97 34.11 32.48
N ASN A 20 -7.50 33.36 31.49
CA ASN A 20 -7.40 31.91 31.56
C ASN A 20 -6.21 31.49 32.43
N ASP A 21 -6.50 31.06 33.65
CA ASP A 21 -5.54 30.54 34.63
C ASP A 21 -5.26 29.04 34.44
N GLU A 22 -4.39 28.48 35.28
CA GLU A 22 -4.01 27.06 35.20
C GLU A 22 -5.22 26.11 35.39
N THR A 23 -6.15 26.46 36.28
CA THR A 23 -7.37 25.70 36.52
C THR A 23 -8.30 25.68 35.32
N PHE A 24 -8.40 26.80 34.58
CA PHE A 24 -9.12 26.85 33.31
C PHE A 24 -8.50 25.90 32.28
N TYR A 25 -7.17 25.92 32.10
CA TYR A 25 -6.55 25.02 31.11
C TYR A 25 -6.72 23.54 31.48
N LYS A 26 -6.69 23.20 32.78
CA LYS A 26 -6.95 21.82 33.24
C LYS A 26 -8.38 21.36 32.94
N SER A 27 -9.38 22.24 33.11
CA SER A 27 -10.79 21.87 32.92
C SER A 27 -11.11 21.40 31.50
N ILE A 28 -10.37 21.90 30.50
CA ILE A 28 -10.46 21.47 29.09
C ILE A 28 -10.22 19.96 28.95
N PHE A 29 -9.29 19.41 29.74
CA PHE A 29 -8.88 18.00 29.67
C PHE A 29 -9.73 17.09 30.55
N THR A 30 -10.32 17.62 31.64
CA THR A 30 -11.12 16.84 32.58
C THR A 30 -12.59 16.72 32.18
N THR A 31 -13.04 17.49 31.18
CA THR A 31 -14.39 17.35 30.59
C THR A 31 -14.38 16.41 29.38
N PRO A 32 -15.53 15.81 28.99
CA PRO A 32 -15.63 15.06 27.73
C PRO A 32 -15.15 15.92 26.54
N VAL A 33 -14.74 15.32 25.42
CA VAL A 33 -14.20 16.08 24.28
C VAL A 33 -15.18 16.10 23.11
N TYR A 34 -15.74 17.25 22.76
CA TYR A 34 -16.43 17.45 21.48
C TYR A 34 -15.44 17.89 20.39
N GLU A 35 -14.90 16.92 19.65
CA GLU A 35 -13.78 17.13 18.72
C GLU A 35 -14.05 18.16 17.63
N ASP A 36 -15.20 18.08 16.95
CA ASP A 36 -15.56 19.01 15.87
C ASP A 36 -15.71 20.45 16.37
N LEU A 37 -16.25 20.60 17.59
CA LEU A 37 -16.43 21.90 18.24
C LEU A 37 -15.07 22.50 18.61
N LEU A 38 -14.20 21.72 19.26
CA LEU A 38 -12.85 22.16 19.64
C LEU A 38 -12.01 22.49 18.40
N LEU A 39 -12.05 21.63 17.38
CA LEU A 39 -11.34 21.84 16.12
C LEU A 39 -11.83 23.11 15.42
N GLY A 40 -13.15 23.35 15.39
CA GLY A 40 -13.73 24.56 14.83
C GLY A 40 -13.21 25.83 15.48
N VAL A 41 -13.21 25.88 16.82
CA VAL A 41 -12.71 27.02 17.60
C VAL A 41 -11.21 27.23 17.40
N LEU A 42 -10.42 26.15 17.47
CA LEU A 42 -8.97 26.25 17.25
C LEU A 42 -8.67 26.76 15.84
N ARG A 43 -9.36 26.25 14.82
CA ARG A 43 -9.14 26.61 13.41
C ARG A 43 -9.42 28.08 13.16
N GLU A 44 -10.58 28.58 13.58
CA GLU A 44 -10.97 29.99 13.38
C GLU A 44 -9.94 30.96 13.95
N ASN A 45 -9.40 30.66 15.13
CA ASN A 45 -8.43 31.52 15.81
C ASN A 45 -7.00 31.31 15.31
N SER A 46 -6.65 30.10 14.90
CA SER A 46 -5.32 29.76 14.38
C SER A 46 -5.06 30.33 12.98
N GLU A 47 -6.10 30.51 12.18
CA GLU A 47 -6.01 31.20 10.89
C GLU A 47 -5.52 32.65 11.03
N ALA A 48 -5.90 33.32 12.12
CA ALA A 48 -5.45 34.69 12.41
C ALA A 48 -3.95 34.76 12.77
N ILE A 49 -3.32 33.65 13.17
CA ILE A 49 -1.88 33.59 13.53
C ILE A 49 -0.98 33.87 12.31
N ALA A 50 -1.48 33.62 11.10
CA ALA A 50 -0.75 33.91 9.88
C ALA A 50 -0.68 35.42 9.55
N LEU A 51 -1.49 36.25 10.19
CA LEU A 51 -1.55 37.69 9.99
C LEU A 51 -0.74 38.37 11.09
N SER A 52 0.46 38.88 10.78
CA SER A 52 1.37 39.55 11.73
C SER A 52 0.68 40.71 12.47
N SER A 53 0.12 40.42 13.65
CA SER A 53 -0.69 41.29 14.49
C SER A 53 -0.61 40.85 15.96
N ASP A 54 -0.94 41.73 16.90
CA ASP A 54 -0.95 41.40 18.34
C ASP A 54 -1.89 40.22 18.65
N VAL A 55 -2.97 40.08 17.88
CA VAL A 55 -3.93 38.95 17.98
C VAL A 55 -3.25 37.62 17.60
N ALA A 56 -2.33 37.63 16.63
CA ALA A 56 -1.60 36.44 16.20
C ALA A 56 -0.65 35.91 17.28
N GLU A 57 0.11 36.79 17.94
CA GLU A 57 1.01 36.38 19.03
C GLU A 57 0.24 35.82 20.22
N ARG A 58 -0.91 36.43 20.56
CA ARG A 58 -1.77 35.92 21.63
C ARG A 58 -2.33 34.53 21.29
N ASN A 59 -2.90 34.37 20.09
CA ASN A 59 -3.48 33.09 19.68
C ASN A 59 -2.40 31.98 19.63
N LEU A 60 -1.19 32.32 19.20
CA LEU A 60 -0.03 31.41 19.25
C LEU A 60 0.36 31.03 20.68
N SER A 61 0.35 32.00 21.61
CA SER A 61 0.58 31.77 23.04
C SER A 61 -0.46 30.84 23.64
N ILE A 62 -1.74 31.00 23.31
CA ILE A 62 -2.83 30.11 23.76
C ILE A 62 -2.60 28.68 23.26
N LEU A 63 -2.26 28.48 21.98
CA LEU A 63 -1.96 27.15 21.45
C LEU A 63 -0.80 26.47 22.18
N ARG A 64 0.25 27.22 22.51
CA ARG A 64 1.40 26.73 23.29
C ARG A 64 1.00 26.40 24.74
N ARG A 65 0.14 27.21 25.37
CA ARG A 65 -0.38 26.94 26.72
C ARG A 65 -1.22 25.68 26.78
N ILE A 66 -2.12 25.46 25.81
CA ILE A 66 -2.89 24.20 25.70
C ILE A 66 -1.93 23.02 25.65
N TYR A 67 -0.87 23.10 24.84
CA TYR A 67 0.12 22.03 24.74
C TYR A 67 0.84 21.76 26.07
N VAL A 68 1.36 22.80 26.72
CA VAL A 68 2.15 22.67 27.97
C VAL A 68 1.28 22.18 29.13
N HIS A 69 0.08 22.73 29.31
CA HIS A 69 -0.83 22.28 30.36
C HIS A 69 -1.36 20.86 30.08
N GLY A 70 -1.64 20.53 28.82
CA GLY A 70 -2.01 19.16 28.44
C GLY A 70 -0.92 18.15 28.79
N LEU A 71 0.35 18.50 28.59
CA LEU A 71 1.48 17.64 28.94
C LEU A 71 1.60 17.45 30.46
N ALA A 72 1.37 18.52 31.23
CA ALA A 72 1.36 18.45 32.70
C ALA A 72 0.23 17.54 33.22
N VAL A 73 -0.99 17.70 32.68
CA VAL A 73 -2.14 16.84 33.01
C VAL A 73 -1.87 15.40 32.60
N PHE A 74 -1.28 15.17 31.41
CA PHE A 74 -0.93 13.83 30.94
C PHE A 74 0.03 13.13 31.90
N LYS A 75 1.15 13.79 32.24
CA LYS A 75 2.18 13.26 33.12
C LYS A 75 1.62 12.91 34.51
N ASP A 76 0.74 13.75 35.04
CA ASP A 76 0.10 13.50 36.33
C ASP A 76 -0.90 12.34 36.25
N ALA A 77 -1.75 12.32 35.22
CA ALA A 77 -2.76 11.28 35.01
C ALA A 77 -2.16 9.88 34.83
N ILE A 78 -1.02 9.77 34.14
CA ILE A 78 -0.33 8.49 33.94
C ILE A 78 0.56 8.10 35.14
N LYS A 79 0.75 8.98 36.14
CA LYS A 79 1.57 8.74 37.33
C LYS A 79 3.06 8.50 37.04
N HIS A 80 3.61 9.14 36.01
CA HIS A 80 5.03 9.00 35.68
C HIS A 80 5.93 9.68 36.74
N GLU A 81 6.72 8.89 37.47
CA GLU A 81 7.72 9.39 38.43
C GLU A 81 9.02 9.68 37.68
N SER A 82 9.40 10.95 37.55
CA SER A 82 10.70 11.32 37.00
C SER A 82 11.81 10.99 38.01
N GLY A 83 12.34 9.77 37.93
CA GLY A 83 13.51 9.35 38.71
C GLY A 83 14.81 9.80 38.06
N ASN A 84 15.46 10.81 38.64
CA ASN A 84 16.91 10.91 38.58
C ASN A 84 17.48 9.87 39.56
N SER A 85 17.96 8.73 39.06
CA SER A 85 19.07 7.99 39.67
C SER A 85 19.48 6.82 38.79
N GLU A 86 20.70 6.89 38.27
CA GLU A 86 21.56 5.73 38.19
C GLU A 86 21.65 5.14 39.61
N THR A 87 21.09 3.96 39.86
CA THR A 87 21.65 2.87 40.69
C THR A 87 20.64 1.74 40.93
N GLU A 88 21.11 0.54 40.64
CA GLU A 88 20.81 -0.81 41.16
C GLU A 88 19.54 -1.09 42.00
N ASP A 89 18.90 -2.20 41.61
CA ASP A 89 18.02 -3.09 42.37
C ASP A 89 17.94 -2.86 43.89
N THR A 90 16.72 -2.60 44.41
CA THR A 90 16.05 -3.47 45.40
C THR A 90 14.64 -2.96 45.76
N THR A 91 13.67 -3.87 45.61
CA THR A 91 12.41 -4.01 46.39
C THR A 91 11.53 -2.79 46.68
N GLY A 92 10.34 -2.81 46.07
CA GLY A 92 9.08 -2.69 46.81
C GLY A 92 8.50 -1.29 47.02
N THR A 93 8.01 -0.65 45.95
CA THR A 93 6.92 0.33 46.08
C THR A 93 5.95 0.19 44.89
N SER A 94 4.67 0.12 45.22
CA SER A 94 3.54 -0.23 44.36
C SER A 94 3.31 0.78 43.21
N THR A 95 3.77 0.46 42.00
CA THR A 95 3.37 1.10 40.73
C THR A 95 2.09 0.44 40.18
N GLN A 96 0.96 0.58 40.89
CA GLN A 96 -0.34 0.09 40.43
C GLN A 96 -1.16 1.22 39.79
N LEU A 97 -1.29 1.16 38.45
CA LEU A 97 -2.54 1.54 37.78
C LEU A 97 -3.40 0.25 37.68
N PRO A 98 -4.72 0.38 37.53
CA PRO A 98 -5.59 -0.38 38.43
C PRO A 98 -6.45 -1.46 37.74
N THR A 99 -6.89 -2.42 38.55
CA THR A 99 -7.49 -3.70 38.16
C THR A 99 -9.02 -3.65 38.21
N GLY A 100 -9.68 -4.01 37.12
CA GLY A 100 -11.12 -4.28 37.13
C GLY A 100 -11.48 -5.40 38.10
N LYS A 101 -11.97 -5.05 39.29
CA LYS A 101 -12.78 -5.95 40.12
C LYS A 101 -14.23 -5.81 39.71
N LEU A 102 -14.84 -6.94 39.34
CA LEU A 102 -16.25 -7.10 39.01
C LEU A 102 -17.15 -6.46 40.06
N SER A 103 -17.83 -5.38 39.66
CA SER A 103 -19.02 -4.83 40.32
C SER A 103 -20.14 -4.81 39.29
N LEU A 104 -21.08 -5.74 39.43
CA LEU A 104 -22.31 -5.77 38.65
C LEU A 104 -23.19 -4.59 39.09
N SER A 105 -23.19 -3.51 38.32
CA SER A 105 -24.29 -2.55 38.27
C SER A 105 -24.51 -2.16 36.81
N SER A 106 -25.59 -2.67 36.23
CA SER A 106 -26.07 -2.29 34.91
C SER A 106 -26.74 -0.93 34.98
N ASP A 107 -26.13 0.10 34.38
CA ASP A 107 -26.82 1.35 34.05
C ASP A 107 -26.42 1.81 32.65
N ALA A 108 -27.42 2.36 31.96
CA ALA A 108 -27.50 2.50 30.52
C ALA A 108 -26.49 3.49 29.92
N ILE A 109 -25.84 3.06 28.84
CA ILE A 109 -25.02 3.90 27.96
C ILE A 109 -25.95 4.82 27.17
N LEU A 110 -25.84 6.13 27.40
CA LEU A 110 -26.48 7.16 26.57
C LEU A 110 -25.69 7.31 25.26
N ASP A 111 -26.32 6.83 24.19
CA ASP A 111 -25.99 7.01 22.79
C ASP A 111 -26.01 8.51 22.41
N ASN A 112 -24.86 9.03 21.99
CA ASN A 112 -24.74 10.28 21.25
C ASN A 112 -23.94 10.01 19.97
N GLY A 113 -24.57 9.35 19.00
CA GLY A 113 -24.47 9.72 17.59
C GLY A 113 -23.12 9.47 16.92
N GLY A 114 -22.94 8.24 16.48
CA GLY A 114 -21.86 7.82 15.56
C GLY A 114 -21.40 6.42 15.93
N GLY A 115 -22.10 5.40 15.42
CA GLY A 115 -21.98 4.02 15.87
C GLY A 115 -20.55 3.49 15.93
N ASP A 116 -20.08 3.20 17.14
CA ASP A 116 -18.88 2.42 17.43
C ASP A 116 -19.23 1.59 18.68
N ILE A 117 -19.64 0.32 18.49
CA ILE A 117 -19.96 -0.61 19.58
C ILE A 117 -18.74 -1.50 19.78
N THR A 118 -17.83 -1.11 20.68
CA THR A 118 -16.80 -2.00 21.21
C THR A 118 -17.32 -2.72 22.46
N GLU A 119 -18.35 -3.55 22.29
CA GLU A 119 -18.71 -4.65 23.21
C GLU A 119 -19.22 -5.79 22.31
N LEU A 120 -18.66 -7.01 22.33
CA LEU A 120 -18.85 -8.02 23.38
C LEU A 120 -17.91 -9.20 23.16
N ASN A 121 -17.52 -9.82 24.28
CA ASN A 121 -16.80 -11.08 24.41
C ASN A 121 -17.26 -12.18 23.44
N GLY A 122 -16.30 -12.99 22.98
CA GLY A 122 -16.55 -14.31 22.40
C GLY A 122 -17.07 -15.27 23.45
N THR A 123 -18.39 -15.22 23.70
CA THR A 123 -19.31 -16.32 24.05
C THR A 123 -20.64 -15.69 24.49
N LEU A 124 -21.72 -15.87 23.72
CA LEU A 124 -23.06 -15.40 24.08
C LEU A 124 -23.86 -16.52 24.76
N LEU A 125 -24.42 -16.23 25.94
CA LEU A 125 -25.57 -16.94 26.50
C LEU A 125 -26.79 -16.02 26.40
N ASN A 126 -27.84 -16.54 25.75
CA ASN A 126 -29.13 -15.91 25.54
C ASN A 126 -29.80 -15.43 26.85
N ASN A 127 -30.39 -14.24 26.83
CA ASN A 127 -31.75 -14.07 27.37
C ASN A 127 -32.42 -12.77 26.92
N SER A 128 -33.68 -12.93 26.51
CA SER A 128 -34.64 -11.91 26.13
C SER A 128 -35.51 -11.51 27.32
N SER A 129 -35.61 -10.23 27.66
CA SER A 129 -36.81 -9.70 28.32
C SER A 129 -36.96 -8.19 28.16
N ARG A 130 -38.08 -7.83 27.54
CA ARG A 130 -38.69 -6.50 27.44
C ARG A 130 -39.20 -6.08 28.82
N GLN A 131 -38.83 -4.91 29.34
CA GLN A 131 -39.63 -4.23 30.37
C GLN A 131 -39.45 -2.71 30.36
N VAL A 132 -40.56 -2.07 30.69
CA VAL A 132 -40.90 -0.64 30.61
C VAL A 132 -40.68 -0.02 31.99
N LEU A 133 -40.19 1.24 32.08
CA LEU A 133 -40.80 2.37 32.83
C LEU A 133 -39.80 3.48 33.27
N ALA A 134 -40.37 4.70 33.32
CA ALA A 134 -40.20 5.80 34.28
C ALA A 134 -38.98 6.75 34.23
N GLU A 135 -39.30 7.99 33.81
CA GLU A 135 -38.96 9.32 34.36
C GLU A 135 -38.11 9.47 35.65
N PHE A 136 -37.11 10.38 35.57
CA PHE A 136 -36.29 11.10 36.59
C PHE A 136 -35.33 10.23 37.47
N ASP A 137 -34.08 10.62 37.77
CA ASP A 137 -33.60 11.90 38.32
C ASP A 137 -32.07 12.11 38.10
N GLU A 138 -31.65 13.37 38.23
CA GLU A 138 -30.38 14.08 38.05
C GLU A 138 -29.17 13.44 38.78
N GLY A 139 -27.92 13.43 38.30
CA GLY A 139 -27.07 14.57 37.94
C GLY A 139 -25.87 14.62 38.89
N ASP A 140 -24.76 13.95 38.54
CA ASP A 140 -23.48 14.05 39.29
C ASP A 140 -22.39 14.58 38.33
N ASP A 141 -22.41 15.89 38.13
CA ASP A 141 -21.38 16.66 37.45
C ASP A 141 -20.18 16.86 38.40
N LEU A 142 -18.99 16.50 37.91
CA LEU A 142 -17.69 16.63 38.56
C LEU A 142 -17.25 18.10 38.66
N THR A 143 -17.98 18.93 39.40
CA THR A 143 -17.57 20.30 39.76
C THR A 143 -18.00 20.67 41.19
N THR A 144 -17.34 20.12 42.21
CA THR A 144 -17.41 20.73 43.56
C THR A 144 -16.04 20.75 44.25
N LEU A 145 -15.26 21.78 43.93
CA LEU A 145 -14.26 22.37 44.84
C LEU A 145 -15.02 23.15 45.92
N ASN A 146 -15.37 22.49 47.02
CA ASN A 146 -15.93 23.18 48.19
C ASN A 146 -14.84 23.49 49.20
N GLY A 147 -14.43 24.76 49.24
CA GLY A 147 -13.73 25.34 50.39
C GLY A 147 -14.65 25.35 51.60
N LYS A 148 -14.25 24.68 52.68
CA LYS A 148 -14.83 24.87 54.01
C LYS A 148 -13.87 25.69 54.86
N ASP A 149 -14.29 26.93 55.13
CA ASP A 149 -13.83 27.70 56.28
C ASP A 149 -14.21 26.95 57.56
N ASP A 150 -13.23 26.46 58.31
CA ASP A 150 -13.41 26.13 59.72
C ASP A 150 -12.28 26.76 60.55
N LYS A 151 -12.64 27.84 61.24
CA LYS A 151 -11.89 28.35 62.38
C LYS A 151 -11.99 27.34 63.52
N ASN A 152 -10.90 26.68 63.86
CA ASN A 152 -10.53 26.43 65.26
C ASN A 152 -9.07 26.02 65.39
N GLY A 153 -8.35 26.73 66.26
CA GLY A 153 -6.94 26.50 66.50
C GLY A 153 -6.65 25.22 67.27
N SER A 154 -5.59 24.53 66.85
CA SER A 154 -4.73 23.78 67.75
C SER A 154 -3.35 23.67 67.12
N LYS A 155 -2.34 24.19 67.82
CA LYS A 155 -0.93 23.99 67.51
C LYS A 155 -0.62 22.50 67.68
N ASN A 156 -0.10 21.85 66.64
CA ASN A 156 0.87 20.77 66.82
C ASN A 156 1.76 20.67 65.58
N ASN A 157 3.05 20.86 65.83
CA ASN A 157 4.13 20.61 64.88
C ASN A 157 4.30 19.10 64.72
N SER A 158 4.01 18.59 63.52
CA SER A 158 4.68 17.40 63.00
C SER A 158 5.00 17.65 61.53
N THR A 159 6.28 17.81 61.26
CA THR A 159 6.89 17.82 59.94
C THR A 159 6.50 16.53 59.20
N HIS A 160 5.45 16.61 58.37
CA HIS A 160 5.21 15.66 57.30
C HIS A 160 6.17 15.96 56.17
N SER A 161 6.86 14.93 55.70
CA SER A 161 7.59 14.98 54.44
C SER A 161 6.61 15.37 53.33
N LEU A 162 6.90 16.48 52.64
CA LEU A 162 6.20 16.90 51.42
C LEU A 162 6.54 15.91 50.30
N THR A 163 5.90 14.74 50.28
CA THR A 163 5.57 14.09 49.01
C THR A 163 4.52 14.98 48.38
N SER A 164 4.83 15.61 47.24
CA SER A 164 3.84 16.36 46.47
C SER A 164 2.67 15.42 46.16
N GLU A 165 1.53 15.61 46.80
CA GLU A 165 0.30 14.89 46.43
C GLU A 165 0.00 15.21 44.97
N ARG A 166 -0.04 14.18 44.11
CA ARG A 166 -0.43 14.35 42.71
C ARG A 166 -1.90 14.71 42.67
N GLU A 167 -2.25 15.65 41.78
CA GLU A 167 -3.58 16.24 41.76
C GLU A 167 -4.64 15.21 41.38
N PHE A 168 -4.32 14.23 40.53
CA PHE A 168 -5.27 13.20 40.09
C PHE A 168 -5.11 11.84 40.80
N ASP A 169 -4.43 11.79 41.95
CA ASP A 169 -4.26 10.54 42.70
C ASP A 169 -5.58 9.96 43.23
N PHE A 170 -6.58 10.82 43.48
CA PHE A 170 -7.90 10.44 43.99
C PHE A 170 -8.85 9.83 42.93
N LEU A 171 -8.52 9.95 41.63
CA LEU A 171 -9.39 9.41 40.58
C LEU A 171 -9.42 7.88 40.59
N ASP A 172 -10.62 7.34 40.36
CA ASP A 172 -10.79 5.92 40.09
C ASP A 172 -10.19 5.53 38.72
N ASP A 173 -10.14 4.23 38.50
CA ASP A 173 -9.55 3.57 37.34
C ASP A 173 -10.16 4.02 36.01
N LYS A 174 -11.49 4.15 36.00
CA LYS A 174 -12.28 4.44 34.82
C LYS A 174 -12.17 5.91 34.46
N LEU A 175 -12.29 6.78 35.45
CA LEU A 175 -12.11 8.23 35.31
C LEU A 175 -10.67 8.58 34.93
N ARG A 176 -9.68 7.87 35.48
CA ARG A 176 -8.27 8.05 35.08
C ARG A 176 -8.04 7.64 33.62
N ALA A 177 -8.59 6.50 33.19
CA ALA A 177 -8.50 6.08 31.79
C ALA A 177 -9.19 7.07 30.84
N GLN A 178 -10.35 7.61 31.22
CA GLN A 178 -11.06 8.65 30.48
C GLN A 178 -10.27 9.96 30.42
N LEU A 179 -9.62 10.38 31.50
CA LEU A 179 -8.75 11.57 31.52
C LEU A 179 -7.57 11.40 30.55
N ILE A 180 -6.90 10.24 30.59
CA ILE A 180 -5.80 9.91 29.66
C ILE A 180 -6.30 9.96 28.21
N GLU A 181 -7.46 9.35 27.94
CA GLU A 181 -8.08 9.36 26.62
C GLU A 181 -8.38 10.78 26.14
N ASN A 182 -9.01 11.62 26.98
CA ASN A 182 -9.33 13.01 26.66
C ASN A 182 -8.08 13.82 26.33
N VAL A 183 -7.00 13.64 27.11
CA VAL A 183 -5.74 14.34 26.88
C VAL A 183 -5.13 13.97 25.54
N ILE A 184 -5.07 12.68 25.21
CA ILE A 184 -4.55 12.20 23.91
C ILE A 184 -5.45 12.70 22.76
N LYS A 185 -6.78 12.68 22.92
CA LYS A 185 -7.74 13.22 21.95
C LYS A 185 -7.55 14.72 21.71
N ILE A 186 -7.34 15.51 22.76
CA ILE A 186 -7.10 16.96 22.62
C ILE A 186 -5.78 17.22 21.90
N PHE A 187 -4.71 16.48 22.21
CA PHE A 187 -3.47 16.57 21.42
C PHE A 187 -3.69 16.21 19.95
N ARG A 188 -4.49 15.17 19.68
CA ARG A 188 -4.84 14.76 18.31
C ARG A 188 -5.57 15.89 17.57
N VAL A 189 -6.58 16.48 18.20
CA VAL A 189 -7.34 17.62 17.65
C VAL A 189 -6.43 18.85 17.44
N TRP A 190 -5.50 19.09 18.36
CA TRP A 190 -4.54 20.18 18.28
C TRP A 190 -3.58 20.02 17.07
N PHE A 191 -3.05 18.83 16.82
CA PHE A 191 -2.25 18.57 15.61
C PHE A 191 -3.10 18.59 14.34
N GLN A 192 -4.36 18.14 14.40
CA GLN A 192 -5.30 18.25 13.29
C GLN A 192 -5.58 19.71 12.91
N ASN A 193 -5.72 20.60 13.90
CA ASN A 193 -5.83 22.05 13.69
C ASN A 193 -4.62 22.60 12.92
N ILE A 194 -3.38 22.21 13.29
CA ILE A 194 -2.17 22.62 12.57
C ILE A 194 -2.24 22.19 11.10
N ILE A 195 -2.62 20.95 10.84
CA ILE A 195 -2.75 20.40 9.48
C ILE A 195 -3.78 21.20 8.66
N ASP A 196 -4.97 21.43 9.21
CA ASP A 196 -6.06 22.09 8.49
C ASP A 196 -5.76 23.57 8.21
N VAL A 197 -5.18 24.28 9.17
CA VAL A 197 -4.77 25.69 9.02
C VAL A 197 -3.67 25.79 7.96
N ASN A 198 -2.61 24.98 8.06
CA ASN A 198 -1.54 24.97 7.06
C ASN A 198 -2.08 24.66 5.65
N TYR A 199 -3.00 23.69 5.52
CA TYR A 199 -3.63 23.39 4.23
C TYR A 199 -4.44 24.57 3.68
N LYS A 200 -5.19 25.27 4.54
CA LYS A 200 -5.96 26.47 4.16
C LYS A 200 -5.07 27.62 3.74
N LEU A 201 -4.03 27.93 4.52
CA LEU A 201 -3.08 29.00 4.24
C LEU A 201 -2.39 28.80 2.89
N ARG A 202 -1.99 27.56 2.57
CA ARG A 202 -1.35 27.22 1.29
C ARG A 202 -2.27 27.31 0.08
N LYS A 203 -3.59 27.15 0.26
CA LYS A 203 -4.57 27.35 -0.82
C LYS A 203 -4.82 28.82 -1.12
N ALA A 204 -4.67 29.70 -0.13
CA ALA A 204 -4.73 31.13 -0.30
C ALA A 204 -3.41 31.61 -0.92
N LYS A 205 -3.33 31.65 -2.25
CA LYS A 205 -2.15 32.00 -3.08
C LYS A 205 -1.49 33.37 -2.78
N ASP A 206 -1.95 34.11 -1.78
CA ASP A 206 -1.59 35.50 -1.50
C ASP A 206 -0.67 35.67 -0.28
N LEU A 207 -0.26 34.59 0.39
CA LEU A 207 0.63 34.63 1.56
C LEU A 207 2.03 34.13 1.18
N THR A 208 3.06 34.87 1.62
CA THR A 208 4.48 34.56 1.40
C THR A 208 4.85 33.16 1.89
N ASP A 209 5.94 32.60 1.37
CA ASP A 209 6.46 31.24 1.65
C ASP A 209 6.74 30.95 3.16
N ASP A 210 6.59 31.95 4.05
CA ASP A 210 7.14 31.94 5.42
C ASP A 210 6.13 31.55 6.53
N ASN A 211 4.89 31.15 6.19
CA ASN A 211 3.83 30.91 7.17
C ASN A 211 3.50 29.42 7.36
N ASP A 212 4.26 28.73 8.22
CA ASP A 212 3.93 27.38 8.71
C ASP A 212 3.63 27.40 10.21
N LEU A 213 2.38 27.06 10.58
CA LEU A 213 1.94 27.08 11.98
C LEU A 213 2.71 26.05 12.84
N CYS A 214 3.10 24.92 12.25
CA CYS A 214 3.90 23.92 12.96
C CYS A 214 5.26 24.51 13.36
N VAL A 215 5.95 25.14 12.41
CA VAL A 215 7.23 25.82 12.65
C VAL A 215 7.06 26.89 13.72
N LYS A 216 6.10 27.81 13.56
CA LYS A 216 5.85 28.90 14.51
C LYS A 216 5.57 28.41 15.93
N VAL A 217 4.80 27.34 16.09
CA VAL A 217 4.52 26.80 17.42
C VAL A 217 5.78 26.27 18.08
N PHE A 218 6.63 25.56 17.33
CA PHE A 218 7.78 24.87 17.87
C PHE A 218 9.08 25.68 17.93
N GLU A 219 9.21 26.75 17.13
CA GLU A 219 10.42 27.59 17.02
C GLU A 219 10.87 28.17 18.37
N SER A 220 9.94 28.66 19.19
CA SER A 220 10.27 29.24 20.51
C SER A 220 10.78 28.25 21.56
N PHE A 221 10.58 26.93 21.33
CA PHE A 221 11.00 25.93 22.29
C PHE A 221 12.48 25.54 22.14
N ASN A 222 13.13 25.93 21.02
CA ASN A 222 14.54 25.64 20.76
C ASN A 222 15.51 26.58 21.49
N GLU A 223 15.06 27.73 21.99
CA GLU A 223 15.93 28.77 22.55
C GLU A 223 16.50 28.45 23.96
N LYS A 224 16.00 27.42 24.66
CA LYS A 224 16.33 27.20 26.09
C LYS A 224 17.15 25.96 26.43
N GLY A 225 17.65 25.19 25.47
CA GLY A 225 18.51 24.03 25.74
C GLY A 225 17.88 22.90 26.57
N ASN A 226 16.56 22.96 26.81
CA ASN A 226 15.78 21.92 27.46
C ASN A 226 15.23 20.93 26.42
N VAL A 227 14.97 19.69 26.84
CA VAL A 227 14.28 18.67 26.05
C VAL A 227 13.03 19.29 25.42
N THR A 228 12.92 19.24 24.08
CA THR A 228 11.79 19.86 23.37
C THR A 228 10.46 19.29 23.90
N PRO A 229 9.38 20.09 24.01
CA PRO A 229 8.09 19.61 24.52
C PRO A 229 7.53 18.41 23.75
N LEU A 230 7.88 18.30 22.45
CA LEU A 230 7.58 17.13 21.63
C LEU A 230 8.24 15.86 22.16
N VAL A 231 9.54 15.91 22.46
CA VAL A 231 10.27 14.77 23.03
C VAL A 231 9.68 14.37 24.38
N GLN A 232 9.28 15.35 25.21
CA GLN A 232 8.59 15.07 26.47
C GLN A 232 7.26 14.34 26.23
N LEU A 233 6.38 14.85 25.36
CA LEU A 233 5.11 14.20 25.02
C LEU A 233 5.32 12.76 24.53
N LEU A 234 6.29 12.55 23.62
CA LEU A 234 6.58 11.23 23.08
C LEU A 234 7.15 10.28 24.14
N THR A 235 7.99 10.78 25.05
CA THR A 235 8.54 9.98 26.17
C THR A 235 7.44 9.53 27.12
N GLU A 236 6.56 10.45 27.53
CA GLU A 236 5.43 10.15 28.41
C GLU A 236 4.45 9.17 27.72
N LEU A 237 4.20 9.35 26.42
CA LEU A 237 3.32 8.47 25.64
C LEU A 237 3.91 7.07 25.50
N LYS A 238 5.23 6.98 25.23
CA LYS A 238 5.98 5.72 25.19
C LYS A 238 5.87 4.99 26.53
N TRP A 239 6.06 5.70 27.63
CA TRP A 239 5.94 5.13 28.98
C TRP A 239 4.52 4.61 29.25
N PHE A 240 3.49 5.40 28.95
CA PHE A 240 2.09 4.99 29.12
C PHE A 240 1.78 3.71 28.32
N LEU A 241 2.13 3.69 27.04
CA LEU A 241 1.89 2.54 26.17
C LEU A 241 2.62 1.28 26.67
N ASN A 242 3.86 1.42 27.12
CA ASN A 242 4.65 0.30 27.67
C ASN A 242 3.93 -0.37 28.86
N ILE A 243 3.46 0.44 29.81
CA ILE A 243 2.73 -0.03 31.00
C ILE A 243 1.35 -0.61 30.63
N ALA A 244 0.62 0.05 29.72
CA ALA A 244 -0.69 -0.42 29.29
C ALA A 244 -0.60 -1.79 28.59
N LEU A 245 0.39 -1.96 27.70
CA LEU A 245 0.63 -3.22 27.00
C LEU A 245 1.08 -4.33 27.95
N GLN A 246 1.95 -4.02 28.91
CA GLN A 246 2.44 -5.01 29.88
C GLN A 246 1.27 -5.61 30.66
N ARG A 247 0.30 -4.79 31.05
CA ARG A 247 -0.91 -5.28 31.72
C ARG A 247 -1.75 -6.20 30.84
N ILE A 248 -1.93 -5.87 29.57
CA ILE A 248 -2.69 -6.70 28.63
C ILE A 248 -2.00 -8.07 28.45
N GLU A 249 -0.68 -8.07 28.36
CA GLU A 249 0.15 -9.28 28.24
C GLU A 249 0.05 -10.18 29.48
N GLU A 250 0.09 -9.59 30.68
CA GLU A 250 0.02 -10.32 31.96
C GLU A 250 -1.41 -10.76 32.35
N SER A 251 -2.45 -10.15 31.76
CA SER A 251 -3.85 -10.41 32.12
C SER A 251 -4.40 -11.74 31.57
N PRO A 252 -5.35 -12.38 32.29
CA PRO A 252 -6.02 -13.59 31.81
C PRO A 252 -6.90 -13.32 30.58
N ALA A 253 -7.21 -14.38 29.82
CA ALA A 253 -8.08 -14.28 28.65
C ALA A 253 -9.49 -13.81 29.02
N GLY A 254 -10.12 -12.99 28.17
CA GLY A 254 -11.46 -12.44 28.39
C GLY A 254 -11.53 -11.22 29.33
N THR A 255 -10.38 -10.65 29.71
CA THR A 255 -10.31 -9.43 30.53
C THR A 255 -10.73 -8.20 29.71
N GLN A 256 -11.56 -7.33 30.28
CA GLN A 256 -11.84 -6.02 29.70
C GLN A 256 -10.73 -5.03 30.03
N PHE A 257 -10.26 -4.29 29.03
CA PHE A 257 -9.11 -3.40 29.15
C PHE A 257 -9.52 -1.94 28.95
N LEU A 258 -9.52 -1.15 30.03
CA LEU A 258 -9.88 0.27 30.00
C LEU A 258 -8.93 1.13 29.14
N SER A 259 -7.69 0.66 28.92
CA SER A 259 -6.67 1.40 28.18
C SER A 259 -6.76 1.28 26.66
N LEU A 260 -7.62 0.42 26.11
CA LEU A 260 -7.67 0.17 24.66
C LEU A 260 -8.01 1.42 23.86
N THR A 261 -8.98 2.22 24.32
CA THR A 261 -9.37 3.47 23.66
C THR A 261 -8.20 4.45 23.64
N SER A 262 -7.46 4.56 24.75
CA SER A 262 -6.25 5.39 24.82
C SER A 262 -5.13 4.89 23.91
N ILE A 263 -4.96 3.58 23.73
CA ILE A 263 -3.98 2.99 22.79
C ILE A 263 -4.36 3.33 21.33
N LYS A 264 -5.64 3.17 20.95
CA LYS A 264 -6.17 3.58 19.63
C LYS A 264 -5.87 5.06 19.38
N GLU A 265 -6.18 5.90 20.36
CA GLU A 265 -5.95 7.34 20.27
C GLU A 265 -4.46 7.70 20.20
N ALA A 266 -3.59 6.96 20.87
CA ALA A 266 -2.15 7.14 20.78
C ALA A 266 -1.61 6.84 19.37
N ILE A 267 -2.06 5.73 18.74
CA ILE A 267 -1.70 5.40 17.35
C ILE A 267 -2.12 6.53 16.41
N ASN A 268 -3.36 7.01 16.58
CA ASN A 268 -3.88 8.12 15.77
C ASN A 268 -3.10 9.42 15.99
N LEU A 269 -2.73 9.74 17.23
CA LEU A 269 -1.92 10.90 17.57
C LEU A 269 -0.55 10.83 16.88
N LEU A 270 0.16 9.69 16.94
CA LEU A 270 1.46 9.52 16.28
C LEU A 270 1.36 9.77 14.76
N ASN A 271 0.30 9.28 14.11
CA ASN A 271 0.05 9.56 12.69
C ASN A 271 -0.21 11.06 12.43
N LYS A 272 -0.97 11.75 13.28
CA LYS A 272 -1.22 13.20 13.13
C LYS A 272 0.05 14.02 13.30
N ILE A 273 0.92 13.64 14.25
CA ILE A 273 2.23 14.27 14.45
C ILE A 273 3.05 14.15 13.16
N LEU A 274 3.25 12.92 12.65
CA LEU A 274 3.99 12.67 11.41
C LEU A 274 3.38 13.42 10.21
N LYS A 275 2.05 13.37 10.06
CA LYS A 275 1.33 14.09 9.01
C LYS A 275 1.60 15.59 9.05
N SER A 276 1.62 16.21 10.23
CA SER A 276 1.90 17.64 10.36
C SER A 276 3.31 18.01 9.85
N PHE A 277 4.31 17.16 10.11
CA PHE A 277 5.70 17.41 9.68
C PHE A 277 5.89 17.16 8.18
N TYR A 278 5.40 16.03 7.65
CA TYR A 278 5.57 15.68 6.24
C TYR A 278 4.83 16.62 5.29
N ILE A 279 3.67 17.14 5.71
CA ILE A 279 2.97 18.20 4.97
C ILE A 279 3.83 19.47 4.94
N GLY A 280 4.49 19.84 6.04
CA GLY A 280 5.50 20.90 6.08
C GLY A 280 6.64 20.70 5.06
N LEU A 281 7.30 19.56 5.14
CA LEU A 281 8.51 19.24 4.35
C LEU A 281 8.27 19.20 2.84
N SER A 282 7.04 18.97 2.38
CA SER A 282 6.68 18.96 0.96
C SER A 282 6.55 20.34 0.35
N TYR A 283 6.26 21.34 1.18
CA TYR A 283 5.99 22.70 0.76
C TYR A 283 7.26 23.56 0.75
N HIS A 284 8.05 23.43 1.82
CA HIS A 284 9.26 24.22 1.99
C HIS A 284 10.42 23.68 1.15
N LYS A 285 11.23 24.60 0.60
CA LYS A 285 12.45 24.20 -0.11
C LYS A 285 13.44 23.61 0.90
N SER A 286 14.19 22.60 0.48
CA SER A 286 15.17 21.93 1.35
C SER A 286 16.27 22.84 1.92
N THR A 287 16.41 24.05 1.40
CA THR A 287 17.37 25.07 1.85
C THR A 287 16.77 26.11 2.80
N SER A 288 15.46 26.08 3.08
CA SER A 288 14.81 27.09 3.94
C SER A 288 14.96 26.75 5.43
N ASP A 289 14.85 27.77 6.29
CA ASP A 289 14.97 27.60 7.73
C ASP A 289 13.76 26.80 8.28
N GLU A 290 12.57 27.00 7.73
CA GLU A 290 11.35 26.25 8.04
C GLU A 290 11.53 24.76 7.77
N TYR A 291 12.15 24.41 6.64
CA TYR A 291 12.48 23.03 6.31
C TYR A 291 13.42 22.41 7.34
N ASN A 292 14.42 23.16 7.79
CA ASN A 292 15.36 22.71 8.83
C ASN A 292 14.68 22.51 10.19
N VAL A 293 13.74 23.39 10.57
CA VAL A 293 12.94 23.22 11.80
C VAL A 293 12.09 21.95 11.72
N LEU A 294 11.36 21.74 10.63
CA LEU A 294 10.54 20.54 10.43
C LEU A 294 11.38 19.27 10.41
N LYS A 295 12.56 19.31 9.78
CA LYS A 295 13.54 18.23 9.81
C LYS A 295 14.01 17.93 11.24
N SER A 296 14.28 18.96 12.03
CA SER A 296 14.65 18.80 13.45
C SER A 296 13.52 18.20 14.29
N LEU A 297 12.26 18.57 14.04
CA LEU A 297 11.11 17.97 14.73
C LEU A 297 10.94 16.50 14.38
N LEU A 298 11.18 16.14 13.12
CA LEU A 298 11.20 14.75 12.69
C LEU A 298 12.34 13.97 13.35
N PHE A 299 13.54 14.54 13.46
CA PHE A 299 14.63 13.93 14.23
C PHE A 299 14.25 13.70 15.71
N SER A 300 13.65 14.70 16.36
CA SER A 300 13.14 14.58 17.73
C SER A 300 12.10 13.46 17.87
N PHE A 301 11.29 13.22 16.84
CA PHE A 301 10.36 12.10 16.82
C PHE A 301 11.09 10.76 16.80
N TYR A 302 12.10 10.61 15.94
CA TYR A 302 12.87 9.38 15.79
C TYR A 302 13.86 9.11 16.93
N GLU A 303 14.23 10.13 17.70
CA GLU A 303 15.00 9.98 18.94
C GLU A 303 14.25 9.07 19.94
N ILE A 304 12.91 9.14 19.97
CA ILE A 304 12.08 8.25 20.79
C ILE A 304 11.70 7.01 19.97
N ASP A 305 12.40 5.91 20.23
CA ASP A 305 12.14 4.64 19.54
C ASP A 305 10.86 3.95 20.05
N PHE A 306 9.82 3.85 19.21
CA PHE A 306 8.57 3.14 19.50
C PHE A 306 8.56 1.70 18.99
N SER A 307 9.65 1.18 18.41
CA SER A 307 9.63 -0.12 17.72
C SER A 307 9.18 -1.27 18.64
N ASP A 308 9.68 -1.35 19.88
CA ASP A 308 9.28 -2.40 20.83
C ASP A 308 7.77 -2.35 21.16
N ILE A 309 7.24 -1.14 21.34
CA ILE A 309 5.81 -0.92 21.60
C ILE A 309 4.97 -1.39 20.42
N LEU A 310 5.37 -1.00 19.19
CA LEU A 310 4.64 -1.40 17.99
C LEU A 310 4.69 -2.91 17.78
N LEU A 311 5.84 -3.55 18.04
CA LEU A 311 5.97 -5.01 18.00
C LEU A 311 5.02 -5.69 19.00
N ARG A 312 4.92 -5.17 20.22
CA ARG A 312 4.03 -5.70 21.25
C ARG A 312 2.56 -5.51 20.90
N ILE A 313 2.18 -4.37 20.32
CA ILE A 313 0.83 -4.15 19.75
C ILE A 313 0.52 -5.22 18.70
N ILE A 314 1.42 -5.46 17.74
CA ILE A 314 1.23 -6.49 16.71
C ILE A 314 1.00 -7.86 17.37
N LYS A 315 1.86 -8.26 18.31
CA LYS A 315 1.77 -9.55 19.01
C LYS A 315 0.46 -9.76 19.77
N ILE A 316 -0.03 -8.77 20.53
CA ILE A 316 -1.28 -8.94 21.31
C ILE A 316 -2.54 -8.97 20.43
N THR A 317 -2.43 -8.45 19.20
CA THR A 317 -3.56 -8.33 18.25
C THR A 317 -3.65 -9.47 17.23
N ASN A 318 -2.65 -10.34 17.20
CA ASN A 318 -2.60 -11.50 16.33
C ASN A 318 -2.91 -12.78 17.12
N PRO A 319 -3.59 -13.76 16.50
CA PRO A 319 -3.71 -15.09 17.05
C PRO A 319 -2.35 -15.78 17.05
N THR A 320 -2.22 -16.83 17.86
CA THR A 320 -0.96 -17.58 18.02
C THR A 320 -1.21 -19.07 17.79
N ALA A 321 -0.30 -19.73 17.09
CA ALA A 321 -0.36 -21.16 16.83
C ALA A 321 -0.26 -21.96 18.14
N GLN A 322 -1.03 -23.05 18.21
CA GLN A 322 -1.02 -23.98 19.33
C GLN A 322 -0.20 -25.23 19.00
N GLU A 323 0.48 -25.80 20.01
CA GLU A 323 1.28 -27.03 19.85
C GLU A 323 0.44 -28.23 19.38
N GLU A 324 -0.85 -28.29 19.75
CA GLU A 324 -1.79 -29.35 19.38
C GLU A 324 -2.43 -29.17 17.98
N GLY A 325 -2.05 -28.10 17.26
CA GLY A 325 -2.65 -27.71 15.98
C GLY A 325 -3.82 -26.75 16.16
N GLY A 326 -3.92 -25.76 15.26
CA GLY A 326 -4.91 -24.69 15.34
C GLY A 326 -4.35 -23.38 15.91
N TYR A 327 -5.21 -22.37 16.06
CA TYR A 327 -4.83 -21.02 16.47
C TYR A 327 -5.65 -20.57 17.68
N LYS A 328 -4.96 -19.98 18.66
CA LYS A 328 -5.58 -19.29 19.79
C LYS A 328 -5.96 -17.88 19.37
N SER A 329 -7.21 -17.48 19.61
CA SER A 329 -7.69 -16.12 19.34
C SER A 329 -6.83 -15.05 20.01
N ALA A 330 -6.70 -13.91 19.33
CA ALA A 330 -5.98 -12.74 19.85
C ALA A 330 -6.61 -12.23 21.16
N LYS A 331 -5.79 -11.62 22.02
CA LYS A 331 -6.29 -10.98 23.25
C LYS A 331 -7.09 -9.71 22.96
N VAL A 332 -6.72 -9.01 21.89
CA VAL A 332 -7.32 -7.76 21.45
C VAL A 332 -7.56 -7.85 19.95
N VAL A 333 -8.71 -7.38 19.47
CA VAL A 333 -8.97 -7.25 18.04
C VAL A 333 -9.03 -5.76 17.71
N LEU A 334 -8.18 -5.31 16.78
CA LEU A 334 -8.24 -3.94 16.27
C LEU A 334 -9.35 -3.84 15.23
N SER A 335 -10.07 -2.72 15.25
CA SER A 335 -10.94 -2.37 14.12
C SER A 335 -10.12 -2.17 12.84
N VAL A 336 -10.75 -2.34 11.67
CA VAL A 336 -10.12 -2.15 10.35
C VAL A 336 -9.49 -0.75 10.27
N ASP A 337 -10.17 0.29 10.72
CA ASP A 337 -9.63 1.65 10.68
C ASP A 337 -8.44 1.85 11.63
N THR A 338 -8.43 1.20 12.80
CA THR A 338 -7.27 1.26 13.71
C THR A 338 -6.09 0.50 13.13
N LEU A 339 -6.34 -0.65 12.49
CA LEU A 339 -5.32 -1.43 11.80
C LEU A 339 -4.73 -0.67 10.61
N VAL A 340 -5.55 0.02 9.82
CA VAL A 340 -5.09 0.90 8.74
C VAL A 340 -4.18 2.00 9.29
N ASN A 341 -4.57 2.64 10.40
CA ASN A 341 -3.72 3.64 11.06
C ASN A 341 -2.39 3.04 11.58
N LEU A 342 -2.41 1.83 12.12
CA LEU A 342 -1.19 1.12 12.52
C LEU A 342 -0.29 0.85 11.30
N TYR A 343 -0.85 0.39 10.18
CA TYR A 343 -0.09 0.14 8.95
C TYR A 343 0.45 1.41 8.30
N ILE A 344 -0.25 2.54 8.41
CA ILE A 344 0.29 3.85 8.03
C ILE A 344 1.52 4.15 8.87
N LEU A 345 1.40 4.03 10.20
CA LEU A 345 2.49 4.32 11.12
C LEU A 345 3.71 3.44 10.82
N LEU A 346 3.53 2.12 10.72
CA LEU A 346 4.60 1.18 10.39
C LEU A 346 5.25 1.49 9.03
N GLY A 347 4.42 1.67 7.99
CA GLY A 347 4.90 1.92 6.63
C GLY A 347 5.72 3.22 6.52
N VAL A 348 5.27 4.29 7.19
CA VAL A 348 5.97 5.59 7.22
C VAL A 348 7.27 5.49 8.02
N LEU A 349 7.26 4.83 9.17
CA LEU A 349 8.43 4.74 10.04
C LEU A 349 9.57 3.93 9.43
N VAL A 350 9.25 2.84 8.71
CA VAL A 350 10.26 1.96 8.12
C VAL A 350 10.82 2.47 6.79
N ASN A 351 10.01 3.16 5.99
CA ASN A 351 10.39 3.63 4.66
C ASN A 351 10.80 5.10 4.62
N ILE A 352 11.08 5.72 5.77
CA ILE A 352 11.58 7.08 5.80
C ILE A 352 12.88 7.23 5.01
N PRO A 353 13.02 8.28 4.17
CA PRO A 353 14.29 8.58 3.50
C PRO A 353 15.44 8.78 4.49
N ALA A 354 16.64 8.32 4.13
CA ALA A 354 17.80 8.29 5.03
C ALA A 354 18.20 9.69 5.57
N ILE A 355 17.96 10.75 4.79
CA ILE A 355 18.23 12.15 5.19
C ILE A 355 17.45 12.61 6.43
N PHE A 356 16.36 11.91 6.77
CA PHE A 356 15.50 12.21 7.91
C PHE A 356 15.68 11.25 9.10
N ILE A 357 16.68 10.36 9.05
CA ILE A 357 17.09 9.56 10.20
C ILE A 357 18.25 10.28 10.90
N PRO A 358 18.18 10.53 12.22
CA PRO A 358 19.25 11.20 12.93
C PRO A 358 20.54 10.37 12.90
N ASP A 359 21.68 11.04 12.77
CA ASP A 359 22.99 10.38 12.80
C ASP A 359 23.18 9.67 14.14
N VAL A 360 23.24 8.32 14.15
CA VAL A 360 23.74 7.59 15.32
C VAL A 360 25.16 8.07 15.53
N LYS A 361 25.43 8.73 16.67
CA LYS A 361 26.77 9.23 17.03
C LYS A 361 27.81 8.20 16.60
N ALA A 362 28.65 8.56 15.64
CA ALA A 362 29.75 7.72 15.21
C ALA A 362 30.49 7.27 16.48
N ASN A 363 30.53 5.95 16.72
CA ASN A 363 31.43 5.41 17.74
C ASN A 363 32.80 6.01 17.48
N SER A 364 33.46 6.50 18.52
CA SER A 364 34.80 7.11 18.45
C SER A 364 35.90 6.13 17.99
N ASP A 365 35.51 4.93 17.58
CA ASP A 365 36.38 3.85 17.15
C ASP A 365 36.54 3.92 15.61
N ILE A 366 37.69 4.43 15.18
CA ILE A 366 38.07 4.66 13.77
C ILE A 366 38.11 3.34 12.96
N THR A 367 38.04 2.18 13.61
CA THR A 367 38.04 0.85 12.96
C THR A 367 36.66 0.29 12.63
N THR A 368 35.57 0.88 13.14
CA THR A 368 34.22 0.48 12.69
C THR A 368 33.90 1.23 11.41
N LEU A 369 33.79 0.49 10.28
CA LEU A 369 33.16 1.00 9.05
C LEU A 369 31.87 1.74 9.44
N PRO A 370 31.52 2.85 8.76
CA PRO A 370 30.27 3.54 9.05
C PRO A 370 29.13 2.56 8.80
N THR A 371 28.63 1.96 9.88
CA THR A 371 27.41 1.17 9.87
C THR A 371 26.34 2.11 9.36
N ALA A 372 25.79 1.81 8.18
CA ALA A 372 24.67 2.54 7.60
C ALA A 372 23.66 2.80 8.72
N LEU A 373 23.21 4.06 8.83
CA LEU A 373 22.23 4.51 9.81
C LEU A 373 21.08 3.51 9.86
N LYS A 374 21.04 2.69 10.91
CA LYS A 374 20.08 1.60 10.99
C LYS A 374 18.78 2.20 11.51
N ASN A 375 17.82 2.42 10.61
CA ASN A 375 16.45 2.76 10.99
C ASN A 375 15.97 1.71 12.02
N PRO A 376 15.71 2.07 13.28
CA PRO A 376 15.35 1.10 14.32
C PRO A 376 14.07 0.34 13.99
N TYR A 377 13.15 0.97 13.25
CA TYR A 377 11.87 0.36 12.88
C TYR A 377 12.03 -0.77 11.85
N ARG A 378 13.18 -0.89 11.15
CA ARG A 378 13.42 -2.00 10.22
C ARG A 378 13.32 -3.37 10.88
N GLN A 379 13.68 -3.46 12.16
CA GLN A 379 13.62 -4.72 12.90
C GLN A 379 12.21 -5.31 13.04
N LEU A 380 11.16 -4.49 12.86
CA LEU A 380 9.76 -4.94 12.84
C LEU A 380 9.45 -5.86 11.65
N PHE A 381 10.28 -5.81 10.61
CA PHE A 381 10.12 -6.57 9.37
C PHE A 381 11.26 -7.55 9.13
N ASP A 382 12.25 -7.63 10.03
CA ASP A 382 13.44 -8.48 9.92
C ASP A 382 13.23 -9.88 10.53
N ALA A 383 12.00 -10.21 10.97
CA ALA A 383 11.67 -11.53 11.53
C ALA A 383 11.93 -12.66 10.51
N GLU A 384 12.33 -13.84 10.99
CA GLU A 384 12.45 -15.02 10.14
C GLU A 384 11.08 -15.67 9.97
N TYR A 385 10.48 -15.52 8.79
CA TYR A 385 9.15 -16.02 8.49
C TYR A 385 9.17 -17.51 8.15
N ASP A 386 8.43 -18.29 8.94
CA ASP A 386 7.92 -19.60 8.57
C ASP A 386 6.44 -19.51 8.17
N TRP A 387 5.78 -20.65 7.95
CA TRP A 387 4.36 -20.65 7.59
C TRP A 387 3.44 -20.14 8.69
N ASN A 388 3.77 -20.42 9.95
CA ASN A 388 2.91 -20.10 11.07
C ASN A 388 2.97 -18.60 11.34
N LEU A 389 4.17 -18.04 11.45
CA LEU A 389 4.37 -16.61 11.63
C LEU A 389 3.79 -15.82 10.44
N PHE A 390 3.97 -16.31 9.21
CA PHE A 390 3.34 -15.72 8.02
C PHE A 390 1.81 -15.73 8.14
N ASN A 391 1.20 -16.81 8.61
CA ASN A 391 -0.25 -16.84 8.80
C ASN A 391 -0.73 -15.87 9.88
N GLU A 392 -0.06 -15.86 11.03
CA GLU A 392 -0.41 -15.05 12.20
C GLU A 392 -0.32 -13.55 11.92
N GLU A 393 0.77 -13.10 11.30
CA GLU A 393 1.05 -11.67 11.13
C GLU A 393 0.65 -11.10 9.77
N VAL A 394 0.69 -11.91 8.72
CA VAL A 394 0.54 -11.45 7.32
C VAL A 394 -0.79 -11.93 6.76
N ASN A 395 -0.97 -13.25 6.65
CA ASN A 395 -2.07 -13.84 5.89
C ASN A 395 -3.43 -13.48 6.50
N LEU A 396 -3.59 -13.59 7.82
CA LEU A 396 -4.85 -13.27 8.51
C LEU A 396 -5.38 -11.86 8.23
N LYS A 397 -4.49 -10.88 8.02
CA LYS A 397 -4.87 -9.48 7.82
C LYS A 397 -4.93 -9.11 6.33
N PHE A 398 -3.92 -9.48 5.55
CA PHE A 398 -3.88 -9.07 4.14
C PHE A 398 -4.78 -9.91 3.24
N LEU A 399 -4.96 -11.20 3.54
CA LEU A 399 -5.77 -12.10 2.69
C LEU A 399 -7.23 -11.63 2.59
N PRO A 400 -7.94 -11.38 3.72
CA PRO A 400 -9.34 -10.96 3.62
C PRO A 400 -9.48 -9.56 3.05
N LEU A 401 -8.55 -8.65 3.37
CA LEU A 401 -8.50 -7.31 2.80
C LEU A 401 -8.35 -7.36 1.27
N PHE A 402 -7.44 -8.19 0.75
CA PHE A 402 -7.23 -8.32 -0.70
C PHE A 402 -8.40 -9.04 -1.38
N CYS A 403 -9.01 -10.04 -0.74
CA CYS A 403 -10.25 -10.66 -1.22
C CYS A 403 -11.39 -9.64 -1.35
N MET A 404 -11.55 -8.78 -0.34
CA MET A 404 -12.55 -7.69 -0.32
C MET A 404 -12.30 -6.70 -1.47
N GLU A 405 -11.07 -6.20 -1.59
CA GLU A 405 -10.71 -5.19 -2.61
C GLU A 405 -10.74 -5.77 -4.04
N TYR A 406 -10.30 -7.02 -4.22
CA TYR A 406 -10.46 -7.74 -5.49
C TYR A 406 -11.93 -7.87 -5.86
N SER A 407 -12.78 -8.33 -4.93
CA SER A 407 -14.22 -8.48 -5.19
C SER A 407 -14.88 -7.15 -5.55
N TYR A 408 -14.48 -6.06 -4.87
CA TYR A 408 -14.92 -4.71 -5.19
C TYR A 408 -14.49 -4.28 -6.60
N CYS A 409 -13.23 -4.49 -6.97
CA CYS A 409 -12.71 -4.18 -8.30
C CYS A 409 -13.39 -5.01 -9.40
N TYR A 410 -13.59 -6.30 -9.15
CA TYR A 410 -14.28 -7.20 -10.07
C TYR A 410 -15.72 -6.75 -10.32
N LYS A 411 -16.46 -6.35 -9.27
CA LYS A 411 -17.84 -5.84 -9.39
C LYS A 411 -17.95 -4.40 -9.88
N PHE A 412 -16.84 -3.66 -9.96
CA PHE A 412 -16.84 -2.27 -10.45
C PHE A 412 -17.38 -2.16 -11.88
N ARG A 413 -17.03 -3.12 -12.77
CA ARG A 413 -17.58 -3.24 -14.13
C ARG A 413 -17.71 -4.70 -14.55
N PRO A 414 -18.60 -5.01 -15.50
CA PRO A 414 -18.71 -6.35 -16.06
C PRO A 414 -17.39 -6.85 -16.62
N ASP A 415 -17.07 -8.11 -16.31
CA ASP A 415 -16.03 -8.85 -17.01
C ASP A 415 -16.50 -9.11 -18.46
N LEU A 416 -15.81 -8.48 -19.42
CA LEU A 416 -16.16 -8.60 -20.82
C LEU A 416 -15.65 -9.92 -21.45
N MET A 417 -14.73 -10.64 -20.80
CA MET A 417 -14.33 -11.99 -21.21
C MET A 417 -15.50 -12.95 -21.02
N LEU A 418 -16.26 -12.83 -19.91
CA LEU A 418 -17.50 -13.58 -19.73
C LEU A 418 -18.47 -13.32 -20.89
N ASN A 419 -18.66 -12.05 -21.28
CA ASN A 419 -19.53 -11.71 -22.41
C ASN A 419 -19.02 -12.30 -23.73
N LYS A 420 -17.70 -12.32 -23.96
CA LYS A 420 -17.09 -12.92 -25.16
C LYS A 420 -17.36 -14.44 -25.21
N ILE A 421 -17.15 -15.15 -24.09
CA ILE A 421 -17.38 -16.59 -23.98
C ILE A 421 -18.87 -16.93 -24.11
N GLN A 422 -19.76 -16.11 -23.54
CA GLN A 422 -21.20 -16.32 -23.62
C GLN A 422 -21.75 -16.16 -25.04
N ASN A 423 -21.21 -15.20 -25.79
CA ASN A 423 -21.66 -14.90 -27.14
C ASN A 423 -20.95 -15.74 -28.23
N SER A 424 -19.97 -16.58 -27.88
CA SER A 424 -19.25 -17.41 -28.84
C SER A 424 -20.04 -18.65 -29.30
N SER A 425 -21.09 -19.06 -28.58
CA SER A 425 -21.91 -20.23 -28.91
C SER A 425 -23.42 -19.97 -28.82
N LEU A 426 -24.15 -20.33 -29.89
CA LEU A 426 -25.62 -20.25 -29.95
C LEU A 426 -26.29 -21.04 -28.80
N ILE A 427 -25.71 -22.17 -28.39
CA ILE A 427 -26.26 -23.02 -27.32
C ILE A 427 -26.07 -22.37 -25.94
N ASN A 428 -24.93 -21.73 -25.70
CA ASN A 428 -24.67 -20.98 -24.47
C ASN A 428 -25.60 -19.76 -24.38
N TRP A 429 -25.79 -19.07 -25.50
CA TRP A 429 -26.71 -17.95 -25.62
C TRP A 429 -28.18 -18.35 -25.36
N ILE A 430 -28.67 -19.45 -25.95
CA ILE A 430 -30.07 -19.91 -25.78
C ILE A 430 -30.32 -20.50 -24.39
N SER A 431 -29.34 -21.19 -23.80
CA SER A 431 -29.51 -21.87 -22.50
C SER A 431 -29.32 -20.95 -21.29
N GLY A 432 -28.93 -19.68 -21.50
CA GLY A 432 -28.54 -18.78 -20.41
C GLY A 432 -27.43 -19.39 -19.55
N ASN A 433 -26.48 -20.09 -20.19
CA ASN A 433 -25.38 -20.84 -19.58
C ASN A 433 -25.74 -22.01 -18.64
N ARG A 434 -27.00 -22.43 -18.52
CA ARG A 434 -27.35 -23.60 -17.67
C ARG A 434 -26.74 -24.92 -18.15
N LEU A 435 -26.24 -24.96 -19.39
CA LEU A 435 -25.62 -26.12 -20.03
C LEU A 435 -24.15 -25.86 -20.43
N SER A 436 -23.57 -24.72 -20.05
CA SER A 436 -22.18 -24.41 -20.40
C SER A 436 -21.23 -25.28 -19.56
N SER A 437 -20.33 -26.02 -20.22
CA SER A 437 -19.24 -26.75 -19.56
C SER A 437 -18.00 -25.89 -19.32
N ASP A 438 -18.07 -24.59 -19.60
CA ASP A 438 -16.93 -23.67 -19.47
C ASP A 438 -16.65 -23.34 -17.99
N LEU A 439 -15.45 -23.69 -17.54
CA LEU A 439 -15.02 -23.54 -16.16
C LEU A 439 -14.79 -22.08 -15.76
N TYR A 440 -14.43 -21.21 -16.71
CA TYR A 440 -14.29 -19.79 -16.46
C TYR A 440 -15.64 -19.16 -16.10
N VAL A 441 -16.70 -19.59 -16.79
CA VAL A 441 -18.08 -19.12 -16.51
C VAL A 441 -18.62 -19.71 -15.21
N ASN A 442 -18.34 -20.99 -14.96
CA ASN A 442 -18.92 -21.71 -13.82
C ASN A 442 -18.17 -21.50 -12.49
N CYS A 443 -16.92 -21.01 -12.51
CA CYS A 443 -16.19 -20.67 -11.30
C CYS A 443 -16.63 -19.29 -10.77
N LEU A 444 -17.44 -19.31 -9.71
CA LEU A 444 -17.97 -18.11 -9.04
C LEU A 444 -16.98 -17.55 -8.02
N THR A 445 -15.85 -17.01 -8.49
CA THR A 445 -14.76 -16.52 -7.65
C THR A 445 -15.23 -15.54 -6.57
N THR A 446 -16.01 -14.51 -6.92
CA THR A 446 -16.41 -13.47 -5.97
C THR A 446 -17.53 -13.89 -5.04
N ASP A 447 -18.34 -14.88 -5.42
CA ASP A 447 -19.52 -15.26 -4.65
C ASP A 447 -19.23 -16.42 -3.70
N VAL A 448 -18.23 -17.27 -4.03
CA VAL A 448 -17.84 -18.44 -3.23
C VAL A 448 -16.43 -18.30 -2.65
N ILE A 449 -15.43 -17.95 -3.46
CA ILE A 449 -14.01 -18.10 -3.11
C ILE A 449 -13.49 -16.92 -2.31
N THR A 450 -13.72 -15.68 -2.77
CA THR A 450 -13.27 -14.46 -2.09
C THR A 450 -14.35 -13.83 -1.21
N ASN A 451 -15.47 -14.54 -1.02
CA ASN A 451 -16.59 -14.07 -0.22
C ASN A 451 -16.29 -14.21 1.28
N LEU A 452 -16.26 -13.07 1.98
CA LEU A 452 -15.88 -12.96 3.40
C LEU A 452 -16.85 -13.66 4.35
N GLN A 453 -18.10 -13.90 3.95
CA GLN A 453 -19.11 -14.55 4.79
C GLN A 453 -19.28 -16.03 4.49
N VAL A 454 -18.88 -16.47 3.29
CA VAL A 454 -19.09 -17.84 2.82
C VAL A 454 -17.84 -18.69 2.98
N ASN A 455 -16.65 -18.15 2.71
CA ASN A 455 -15.42 -18.93 2.73
C ASN A 455 -14.76 -18.90 4.12
N ASN A 456 -14.93 -20.00 4.87
CA ASN A 456 -14.33 -20.16 6.21
C ASN A 456 -12.79 -20.21 6.18
N LYS A 457 -12.16 -20.52 5.04
CA LYS A 457 -10.69 -20.57 4.88
C LYS A 457 -10.03 -19.19 4.88
N LEU A 458 -10.81 -18.10 4.85
CA LEU A 458 -10.30 -16.73 4.96
C LEU A 458 -9.98 -16.33 6.41
N THR A 459 -10.25 -17.20 7.38
CA THR A 459 -9.92 -17.00 8.80
C THR A 459 -9.04 -18.14 9.31
N LEU A 460 -8.19 -17.85 10.29
CA LEU A 460 -7.39 -18.89 10.96
C LEU A 460 -8.22 -19.75 11.94
N THR A 461 -9.35 -19.23 12.41
CA THR A 461 -10.29 -19.92 13.30
C THR A 461 -11.31 -20.79 12.56
N ASN A 462 -11.30 -20.77 11.22
CA ASN A 462 -12.25 -21.46 10.34
C ASN A 462 -13.73 -21.17 10.69
N ASN A 463 -14.03 -19.98 11.20
CA ASN A 463 -15.38 -19.54 11.50
C ASN A 463 -15.59 -18.08 11.05
N ALA A 464 -15.88 -17.89 9.76
CA ALA A 464 -16.02 -16.57 9.17
C ALA A 464 -17.22 -15.79 9.74
N GLU A 465 -18.30 -16.47 10.14
CA GLU A 465 -19.50 -15.84 10.69
C GLU A 465 -19.28 -15.22 12.07
N GLU A 466 -18.25 -15.65 12.82
CA GLU A 466 -17.94 -15.11 14.15
C GLU A 466 -16.76 -14.14 14.15
N ASP A 467 -15.98 -14.06 13.07
CA ASP A 467 -14.82 -13.19 12.97
C ASP A 467 -15.22 -11.71 12.81
N LEU A 468 -14.92 -10.91 13.84
CA LEU A 468 -15.22 -9.48 13.88
C LEU A 468 -14.52 -8.69 12.76
N TYR A 469 -13.29 -9.09 12.39
CA TYR A 469 -12.54 -8.41 11.34
C TYR A 469 -13.19 -8.63 9.97
N LEU A 470 -13.65 -9.86 9.70
CA LEU A 470 -14.36 -10.15 8.45
C LEU A 470 -15.71 -9.43 8.35
N LYS A 471 -16.44 -9.31 9.46
CA LYS A 471 -17.70 -8.54 9.50
C LYS A 471 -17.48 -7.08 9.14
N GLU A 472 -16.49 -6.44 9.76
CA GLU A 472 -16.20 -5.03 9.49
C GLU A 472 -15.72 -4.81 8.04
N LEU A 473 -14.90 -5.71 7.50
CA LEU A 473 -14.53 -5.69 6.07
C LEU A 473 -15.75 -5.86 5.16
N ASN A 474 -16.67 -6.77 5.50
CA ASN A 474 -17.89 -6.96 4.73
C ASN A 474 -18.79 -5.72 4.76
N ASP A 475 -18.90 -5.03 5.90
CA ASP A 475 -19.66 -3.78 6.02
C ASP A 475 -19.03 -2.67 5.17
N ILE A 476 -17.69 -2.57 5.14
CA ILE A 476 -16.95 -1.65 4.27
C ILE A 476 -17.23 -1.97 2.80
N TYR A 477 -17.17 -3.24 2.42
CA TYR A 477 -17.45 -3.71 1.05
C TYR A 477 -18.86 -3.37 0.60
N GLU A 478 -19.87 -3.67 1.41
CA GLU A 478 -21.27 -3.36 1.12
C GLU A 478 -21.49 -1.85 1.00
N HIS A 479 -20.86 -1.05 1.87
CA HIS A 479 -20.90 0.40 1.77
C HIS A 479 -20.24 0.92 0.48
N LYS A 480 -19.09 0.37 0.07
CA LYS A 480 -18.45 0.69 -1.21
C LYS A 480 -19.36 0.34 -2.40
N LEU A 481 -19.99 -0.83 -2.40
CA LEU A 481 -20.92 -1.25 -3.46
C LEU A 481 -22.16 -0.35 -3.53
N ARG A 482 -22.78 -0.01 -2.38
CA ARG A 482 -23.92 0.91 -2.34
C ARG A 482 -23.57 2.26 -2.95
N ARG A 483 -22.37 2.79 -2.66
CA ARG A 483 -21.89 4.04 -3.26
C ARG A 483 -21.72 3.95 -4.77
N LEU A 484 -21.21 2.82 -5.29
CA LEU A 484 -21.13 2.58 -6.74
C LEU A 484 -22.52 2.60 -7.39
N THR A 485 -23.50 1.88 -6.81
CA THR A 485 -24.87 1.81 -7.35
C THR A 485 -25.57 3.17 -7.36
N ILE A 486 -25.35 4.00 -6.32
CA ILE A 486 -25.97 5.34 -6.22
C ILE A 486 -25.41 6.30 -7.28
N ARG A 487 -24.13 6.22 -7.61
CA ARG A 487 -23.46 7.18 -8.52
C ARG A 487 -23.60 6.82 -10.01
N GLY A 488 -24.08 5.61 -10.32
CA GLY A 488 -24.24 5.12 -11.69
C GLY A 488 -22.93 4.57 -12.26
N ALA A 489 -23.02 3.48 -13.05
CA ALA A 489 -21.87 2.76 -13.60
C ALA A 489 -21.06 3.57 -14.65
N ASP A 490 -21.64 4.65 -15.19
CA ASP A 490 -21.02 5.50 -16.21
C ASP A 490 -20.09 6.58 -15.63
N ASP A 491 -20.07 6.79 -14.31
CA ASP A 491 -19.09 7.69 -13.69
C ASP A 491 -17.75 6.97 -13.51
N ASP A 492 -16.97 7.06 -14.58
CA ASP A 492 -15.57 6.68 -14.75
C ASP A 492 -14.63 7.12 -13.59
N SER A 493 -15.05 7.98 -12.67
CA SER A 493 -14.20 8.67 -11.69
C SER A 493 -14.10 8.04 -10.28
N HIS A 494 -14.68 6.86 -10.01
CA HIS A 494 -14.98 6.43 -8.64
C HIS A 494 -14.45 5.06 -8.15
N LEU A 495 -13.31 4.58 -8.63
CA LEU A 495 -12.67 3.40 -8.03
C LEU A 495 -11.93 3.79 -6.72
N GLU A 496 -12.54 3.49 -5.56
CA GLU A 496 -12.01 3.87 -4.24
C GLU A 496 -11.08 2.80 -3.65
N MET A 497 -9.76 2.98 -3.83
CA MET A 497 -8.73 2.04 -3.37
C MET A 497 -7.72 2.65 -2.39
N ALA A 498 -8.09 3.73 -1.69
CA ALA A 498 -7.19 4.40 -0.76
C ALA A 498 -6.67 3.43 0.32
N LYS A 499 -7.56 2.58 0.89
CA LYS A 499 -7.23 1.66 1.99
C LYS A 499 -6.19 0.58 1.61
N LEU A 500 -5.92 0.37 0.31
CA LEU A 500 -4.84 -0.51 -0.15
C LEU A 500 -3.45 0.11 0.01
N LEU A 501 -3.33 1.44 0.02
CA LEU A 501 -2.02 2.09 0.01
C LEU A 501 -1.16 1.74 1.25
N PRO A 502 -1.69 1.80 2.49
CA PRO A 502 -0.95 1.35 3.66
C PRO A 502 -0.57 -0.13 3.57
N ALA A 503 -1.47 -1.00 3.10
CA ALA A 503 -1.20 -2.42 2.97
C ALA A 503 -0.06 -2.70 1.97
N LEU A 504 -0.09 -2.09 0.77
CA LEU A 504 0.95 -2.31 -0.25
C LEU A 504 2.32 -1.76 0.15
N ILE A 505 2.40 -0.70 0.95
CA ILE A 505 3.67 -0.21 1.50
C ILE A 505 4.26 -1.23 2.47
N ASN A 506 3.44 -1.83 3.33
CA ASN A 506 3.88 -2.88 4.24
C ASN A 506 4.30 -4.14 3.46
N VAL A 507 3.54 -4.55 2.45
CA VAL A 507 3.94 -5.68 1.57
C VAL A 507 5.24 -5.40 0.82
N TYR A 508 5.43 -4.18 0.30
CA TYR A 508 6.71 -3.78 -0.30
C TYR A 508 7.87 -3.87 0.70
N THR A 509 7.63 -3.46 1.94
CA THR A 509 8.64 -3.55 3.01
C THR A 509 8.96 -5.00 3.35
N LEU A 510 7.94 -5.83 3.54
CA LEU A 510 8.06 -7.27 3.79
C LEU A 510 8.78 -7.99 2.64
N SER A 511 8.56 -7.57 1.40
CA SER A 511 9.23 -8.17 0.24
C SER A 511 10.74 -7.96 0.21
N GLN A 512 11.29 -7.10 1.05
CA GLN A 512 12.74 -6.95 1.21
C GLN A 512 13.34 -8.00 2.15
N ASN A 513 12.50 -8.75 2.88
CA ASN A 513 12.91 -9.85 3.73
C ASN A 513 12.93 -11.19 2.95
N PRO A 514 14.09 -11.86 2.79
CA PRO A 514 14.18 -13.10 2.02
C PRO A 514 13.33 -14.26 2.56
N SER A 515 13.15 -14.36 3.88
CA SER A 515 12.35 -15.43 4.49
C SER A 515 10.86 -15.24 4.21
N PHE A 516 10.37 -13.99 4.30
CA PHE A 516 9.01 -13.62 3.91
C PHE A 516 8.76 -13.98 2.45
N VAL A 517 9.64 -13.52 1.56
CA VAL A 517 9.49 -13.73 0.12
C VAL A 517 9.46 -15.21 -0.22
N LYS A 518 10.34 -16.01 0.40
CA LYS A 518 10.35 -17.47 0.23
C LYS A 518 8.99 -18.09 0.58
N VAL A 519 8.40 -17.72 1.72
CA VAL A 519 7.09 -18.26 2.12
C VAL A 519 5.98 -17.75 1.19
N PHE A 520 6.01 -16.46 0.85
CA PHE A 520 5.04 -15.80 -0.02
C PHE A 520 4.99 -16.40 -1.44
N THR A 521 6.12 -16.88 -1.97
CA THR A 521 6.21 -17.49 -3.30
C THR A 521 6.23 -19.03 -3.28
N THR A 522 5.93 -19.68 -2.15
CA THR A 522 5.85 -21.15 -2.06
C THR A 522 4.41 -21.61 -2.14
N GLN A 523 4.07 -22.39 -3.16
CA GLN A 523 2.74 -23.00 -3.30
C GLN A 523 2.52 -24.05 -2.20
N ARG A 524 1.48 -23.87 -1.39
CA ARG A 524 1.17 -24.74 -0.23
C ARG A 524 0.10 -25.76 -0.55
N TYR A 525 -0.92 -25.35 -1.29
CA TYR A 525 -2.03 -26.23 -1.63
C TYR A 525 -1.75 -26.96 -2.94
N LYS A 526 -2.07 -28.25 -2.98
CA LYS A 526 -1.86 -29.09 -4.17
C LYS A 526 -2.85 -28.67 -5.26
N PHE A 527 -2.35 -28.51 -6.47
CA PHE A 527 -3.18 -28.42 -7.67
C PHE A 527 -3.39 -29.81 -8.25
N TYR A 528 -4.58 -30.07 -8.81
CA TYR A 528 -4.87 -31.30 -9.52
C TYR A 528 -4.91 -31.05 -11.03
N SER A 529 -4.20 -31.87 -11.79
CA SER A 529 -4.06 -31.72 -13.24
C SER A 529 -5.30 -32.12 -14.03
N ASP A 530 -6.32 -32.70 -13.39
CA ASP A 530 -7.53 -33.19 -14.05
C ASP A 530 -8.79 -32.55 -13.45
N LEU A 531 -9.64 -32.05 -14.35
CA LEU A 531 -10.89 -31.34 -14.06
C LEU A 531 -11.89 -32.21 -13.29
N GLU A 532 -11.86 -33.52 -13.54
CA GLU A 532 -12.73 -34.50 -12.89
C GLU A 532 -12.29 -34.84 -11.46
N THR A 533 -11.07 -34.43 -11.07
CA THR A 533 -10.46 -34.76 -9.76
C THR A 533 -10.34 -33.58 -8.79
N ARG A 534 -10.83 -32.39 -9.18
CA ARG A 534 -10.82 -31.20 -8.32
C ARG A 534 -11.63 -31.45 -7.05
N SER A 535 -10.98 -31.38 -5.88
CA SER A 535 -11.68 -31.41 -4.61
C SER A 535 -12.34 -30.05 -4.33
N GLU A 536 -13.47 -30.03 -3.61
CA GLU A 536 -14.09 -28.78 -3.13
C GLU A 536 -13.07 -27.90 -2.37
N ASP A 537 -12.17 -28.54 -1.61
CA ASP A 537 -11.04 -27.88 -0.95
C ASP A 537 -10.16 -27.06 -1.92
N GLU A 538 -9.88 -27.53 -3.14
CA GLU A 538 -9.00 -26.78 -4.07
C GLU A 538 -9.64 -25.45 -4.50
N ILE A 539 -10.97 -25.44 -4.62
CA ILE A 539 -11.74 -24.27 -5.01
C ILE A 539 -11.75 -23.25 -3.85
N GLU A 540 -11.90 -23.72 -2.60
CA GLU A 540 -12.03 -22.84 -1.43
C GLU A 540 -10.71 -22.29 -0.87
N HIS A 541 -9.59 -23.03 -0.96
CA HIS A 541 -8.32 -22.52 -0.42
C HIS A 541 -7.84 -21.29 -1.20
N VAL A 542 -7.47 -20.22 -0.50
CA VAL A 542 -6.95 -19.00 -1.13
C VAL A 542 -5.52 -18.76 -0.69
N GLU A 543 -4.61 -18.63 -1.65
CA GLU A 543 -3.25 -18.19 -1.37
C GLU A 543 -3.13 -16.67 -1.57
N LEU A 544 -2.44 -15.99 -0.63
CA LEU A 544 -2.28 -14.53 -0.65
C LEU A 544 -1.66 -14.02 -1.95
N PHE A 545 -0.69 -14.76 -2.49
CA PHE A 545 0.00 -14.41 -3.72
C PHE A 545 -0.95 -14.37 -4.94
N GLU A 546 -1.86 -15.34 -5.06
CA GLU A 546 -2.79 -15.45 -6.19
C GLU A 546 -3.77 -14.27 -6.23
N VAL A 547 -4.43 -13.99 -5.10
CA VAL A 547 -5.38 -12.87 -5.02
C VAL A 547 -4.68 -11.52 -5.16
N TRP A 548 -3.45 -11.39 -4.65
CA TRP A 548 -2.64 -10.19 -4.81
C TRP A 548 -2.32 -9.93 -6.28
N LEU A 549 -1.88 -10.94 -7.04
CA LEU A 549 -1.63 -10.83 -8.48
C LEU A 549 -2.88 -10.44 -9.27
N CYS A 550 -4.04 -11.04 -8.97
CA CYS A 550 -5.30 -10.64 -9.58
C CYS A 550 -5.60 -9.17 -9.33
N LEU A 551 -5.46 -8.70 -8.09
CA LEU A 551 -5.66 -7.29 -7.73
C LEU A 551 -4.68 -6.38 -8.49
N LEU A 552 -3.42 -6.80 -8.71
CA LEU A 552 -2.45 -6.02 -9.50
C LEU A 552 -2.96 -5.75 -10.92
N SER A 553 -3.62 -6.73 -11.55
CA SER A 553 -4.13 -6.55 -12.91
C SER A 553 -5.15 -5.41 -13.03
N TYR A 554 -5.97 -5.19 -11.98
CA TYR A 554 -6.90 -4.06 -11.88
C TYR A 554 -6.15 -2.74 -11.59
N LEU A 555 -5.17 -2.76 -10.67
CA LEU A 555 -4.33 -1.59 -10.40
C LEU A 555 -3.63 -1.11 -11.67
N PHE A 556 -3.08 -2.03 -12.44
CA PHE A 556 -2.36 -1.76 -13.69
C PHE A 556 -3.28 -1.23 -14.79
N GLU A 557 -4.50 -1.78 -14.96
CA GLU A 557 -5.46 -1.23 -15.92
C GLU A 557 -5.85 0.22 -15.56
N TYR A 558 -6.01 0.54 -14.26
CA TYR A 558 -6.55 1.82 -13.81
C TYR A 558 -5.51 2.85 -13.34
N GLN A 559 -4.20 2.60 -13.47
CA GLN A 559 -3.18 3.53 -12.94
C GLN A 559 -3.28 4.96 -13.48
N TYR A 560 -3.76 5.17 -14.71
CA TYR A 560 -3.87 6.50 -15.32
C TYR A 560 -4.91 7.40 -14.62
N ARG A 561 -5.78 6.86 -13.75
CA ARG A 561 -6.91 7.57 -13.14
C ARG A 561 -6.49 8.60 -12.10
N SER A 562 -5.50 8.30 -11.26
CA SER A 562 -5.10 9.19 -10.16
C SER A 562 -3.65 8.95 -9.73
N SER A 563 -3.05 9.92 -9.04
CA SER A 563 -1.73 9.76 -8.43
C SER A 563 -1.69 8.62 -7.43
N LEU A 564 -2.78 8.41 -6.67
CA LEU A 564 -2.94 7.28 -5.78
C LEU A 564 -2.79 5.95 -6.52
N MET A 565 -3.43 5.77 -7.68
CA MET A 565 -3.29 4.52 -8.44
C MET A 565 -1.87 4.35 -9.02
N GLN A 566 -1.20 5.46 -9.36
CA GLN A 566 0.19 5.42 -9.80
C GLN A 566 1.14 4.98 -8.69
N ASP A 567 0.91 5.43 -7.46
CA ASP A 567 1.68 5.01 -6.28
C ASP A 567 1.43 3.55 -5.93
N LEU A 568 0.17 3.11 -5.95
CA LEU A 568 -0.19 1.69 -5.77
C LEU A 568 0.51 0.82 -6.82
N THR A 569 0.46 1.21 -8.09
CA THR A 569 1.15 0.54 -9.19
C THR A 569 2.66 0.49 -8.97
N LYS A 570 3.26 1.60 -8.54
CA LYS A 570 4.70 1.69 -8.29
C LYS A 570 5.16 0.75 -7.19
N LEU A 571 4.42 0.71 -6.08
CA LEU A 571 4.68 -0.20 -4.97
C LEU A 571 4.55 -1.65 -5.42
N SER A 572 3.48 -1.98 -6.15
CA SER A 572 3.26 -3.33 -6.68
C SER A 572 4.36 -3.80 -7.62
N LEU A 573 4.79 -2.94 -8.56
CA LEU A 573 5.91 -3.25 -9.46
C LEU A 573 7.21 -3.43 -8.66
N ALA A 574 7.49 -2.55 -7.70
CA ALA A 574 8.68 -2.66 -6.86
C ALA A 574 8.69 -3.96 -6.02
N THR A 575 7.53 -4.38 -5.50
CA THR A 575 7.36 -5.67 -4.83
C THR A 575 7.66 -6.83 -5.78
N LEU A 576 7.14 -6.81 -7.02
CA LEU A 576 7.42 -7.85 -8.03
C LEU A 576 8.93 -7.99 -8.32
N PHE A 577 9.68 -6.89 -8.36
CA PHE A 577 11.13 -6.92 -8.53
C PHE A 577 11.89 -7.59 -7.37
N ASN A 578 11.32 -7.63 -6.17
CA ASN A 578 11.94 -8.27 -5.02
C ASN A 578 11.63 -9.78 -4.95
N LEU A 579 10.74 -10.31 -5.80
CA LEU A 579 10.39 -11.72 -5.81
C LEU A 579 11.42 -12.54 -6.61
N PRO A 580 11.85 -13.72 -6.11
CA PRO A 580 12.70 -14.63 -6.85
C PRO A 580 11.87 -15.28 -7.96
N MET A 581 12.35 -15.23 -9.19
CA MET A 581 11.62 -15.79 -10.33
C MET A 581 11.67 -17.32 -10.36
N GLU A 582 12.71 -17.96 -9.80
CA GLU A 582 12.90 -19.42 -9.87
C GLU A 582 11.78 -20.22 -9.16
N PRO A 583 11.36 -19.90 -7.92
CA PRO A 583 10.19 -20.57 -7.31
C PRO A 583 8.90 -20.35 -8.09
N LEU A 584 8.76 -19.18 -8.72
CA LEU A 584 7.56 -18.77 -9.45
C LEU A 584 7.37 -19.56 -10.76
N LEU A 585 8.44 -20.12 -11.34
CA LEU A 585 8.34 -21.00 -12.51
C LEU A 585 7.51 -22.26 -12.22
N ASN A 586 7.62 -22.80 -11.00
CA ASN A 586 6.92 -24.02 -10.61
C ASN A 586 5.55 -23.76 -9.97
N TYR A 587 5.29 -22.52 -9.54
CA TYR A 587 4.02 -22.13 -8.94
C TYR A 587 2.93 -22.07 -10.02
N GLN A 588 1.87 -22.87 -9.89
CA GLN A 588 0.78 -22.94 -10.87
C GLN A 588 -0.46 -22.16 -10.41
N ILE A 589 -0.98 -21.28 -11.26
CA ILE A 589 -2.19 -20.48 -11.03
C ILE A 589 -3.33 -21.01 -11.91
N ASN A 590 -4.50 -21.24 -11.31
CA ASN A 590 -5.73 -21.59 -12.03
C ASN A 590 -6.43 -20.32 -12.55
N GLU A 591 -6.34 -20.05 -13.85
CA GLU A 591 -6.89 -18.83 -14.48
C GLU A 591 -8.43 -18.79 -14.54
N PHE A 592 -9.08 -19.94 -14.39
CA PHE A 592 -10.54 -20.00 -14.30
C PHE A 592 -11.03 -19.57 -12.92
N LYS A 593 -10.23 -19.87 -11.88
CA LYS A 593 -10.46 -19.45 -10.50
C LYS A 593 -10.03 -18.00 -10.29
N TRP A 594 -8.84 -17.66 -10.76
CA TRP A 594 -8.18 -16.38 -10.58
C TRP A 594 -8.28 -15.58 -11.86
N LYS A 595 -9.17 -14.59 -11.87
CA LYS A 595 -9.53 -13.83 -13.07
C LYS A 595 -8.77 -12.50 -13.08
N LEU A 596 -8.05 -12.25 -14.18
CA LEU A 596 -7.43 -10.95 -14.44
C LEU A 596 -8.49 -9.91 -14.84
N CYS A 597 -8.11 -8.64 -14.84
CA CYS A 597 -8.99 -7.56 -15.28
C CYS A 597 -9.25 -7.64 -16.79
N HIS A 598 -10.50 -7.87 -17.16
CA HIS A 598 -11.01 -7.87 -18.54
C HIS A 598 -12.15 -6.87 -18.74
N GLN A 599 -12.11 -5.75 -18.02
CA GLN A 599 -13.15 -4.71 -18.08
C GLN A 599 -13.05 -3.85 -19.34
N LYS A 600 -11.95 -3.98 -20.09
CA LYS A 600 -11.69 -3.28 -21.37
C LYS A 600 -10.99 -4.18 -22.39
N VAL A 601 -11.23 -3.88 -23.66
CA VAL A 601 -10.54 -4.50 -24.81
C VAL A 601 -9.26 -3.70 -25.12
N PRO A 602 -8.13 -4.33 -25.50
CA PRO A 602 -7.96 -5.77 -25.78
C PRO A 602 -7.75 -6.64 -24.54
N PHE A 603 -8.35 -7.82 -24.52
CA PHE A 603 -8.25 -8.78 -23.41
C PHE A 603 -6.93 -9.52 -23.42
N VAL A 604 -6.40 -9.83 -22.24
CA VAL A 604 -5.38 -10.88 -22.12
C VAL A 604 -6.07 -12.23 -22.33
N PRO A 605 -5.57 -13.09 -23.24
CA PRO A 605 -6.18 -14.38 -23.54
C PRO A 605 -6.01 -15.36 -22.39
N LEU A 606 -6.99 -16.26 -22.23
CA LEU A 606 -6.86 -17.41 -21.33
C LEU A 606 -5.90 -18.44 -21.96
N ASN A 607 -5.21 -19.24 -21.14
CA ASN A 607 -4.37 -20.33 -21.66
C ASN A 607 -5.17 -21.23 -22.62
N THR A 608 -4.53 -21.61 -23.73
CA THR A 608 -5.09 -22.50 -24.77
C THR A 608 -5.27 -23.94 -24.28
N ASP A 609 -4.61 -24.31 -23.19
CA ASP A 609 -4.73 -25.63 -22.57
C ASP A 609 -6.08 -25.80 -21.86
N ARG A 610 -6.74 -26.94 -22.11
CA ARG A 610 -8.08 -27.27 -21.55
C ARG A 610 -8.16 -27.27 -20.01
N VAL A 611 -7.04 -27.27 -19.30
CA VAL A 611 -6.98 -27.42 -17.83
C VAL A 611 -6.98 -26.07 -17.09
N GLY A 612 -6.60 -24.97 -17.75
CA GLY A 612 -6.63 -23.61 -17.20
C GLY A 612 -5.59 -23.30 -16.12
N TYR A 613 -4.52 -24.09 -16.01
CA TYR A 613 -3.37 -23.77 -15.15
C TYR A 613 -2.27 -23.10 -15.97
N LYS A 614 -1.62 -22.11 -15.36
CA LYS A 614 -0.53 -21.34 -15.95
C LYS A 614 0.54 -21.09 -14.89
N ALA A 615 1.81 -21.22 -15.25
CA ALA A 615 2.90 -20.88 -14.32
C ALA A 615 2.82 -19.39 -13.95
N SER A 616 3.08 -19.06 -12.69
CA SER A 616 2.85 -17.71 -12.16
C SER A 616 3.68 -16.63 -12.86
N VAL A 617 4.85 -16.97 -13.41
CA VAL A 617 5.67 -16.04 -14.19
C VAL A 617 4.96 -15.59 -15.48
N PHE A 618 4.28 -16.50 -16.20
CA PHE A 618 3.45 -16.13 -17.35
C PHE A 618 2.23 -15.30 -16.92
N TYR A 619 1.64 -15.63 -15.75
CA TYR A 619 0.52 -14.88 -15.20
C TYR A 619 0.91 -13.44 -14.77
N ILE A 620 2.13 -13.25 -14.26
CA ILE A 620 2.72 -11.93 -14.00
C ILE A 620 2.91 -11.15 -15.31
N LEU A 621 3.44 -11.81 -16.34
CA LEU A 621 3.61 -11.22 -17.67
C LEU A 621 2.26 -10.72 -18.23
N ASP A 622 1.21 -11.52 -18.07
CA ASP A 622 -0.17 -11.19 -18.43
C ASP A 622 -0.74 -10.00 -17.65
N ALA A 623 -0.53 -9.95 -16.33
CA ALA A 623 -0.90 -8.77 -15.55
C ALA A 623 -0.17 -7.51 -16.04
N ILE A 624 1.13 -7.60 -16.35
CA ILE A 624 1.92 -6.46 -16.88
C ILE A 624 1.40 -6.02 -18.25
N GLN A 625 0.86 -6.92 -19.10
CA GLN A 625 0.24 -6.50 -20.36
C GLN A 625 -0.89 -5.48 -20.16
N ASN A 626 -1.69 -5.59 -19.08
CA ASN A 626 -2.69 -4.56 -18.75
C ASN A 626 -2.05 -3.19 -18.49
N LEU A 627 -0.88 -3.16 -17.84
CA LEU A 627 -0.09 -1.94 -17.64
C LEU A 627 0.32 -1.33 -18.99
N LEU A 628 0.85 -2.15 -19.91
CA LEU A 628 1.35 -1.70 -21.21
C LEU A 628 0.21 -1.21 -22.13
N ARG A 629 -0.94 -1.89 -22.12
CA ARG A 629 -2.08 -1.62 -23.02
C ARG A 629 -2.85 -0.35 -22.63
N PHE A 630 -3.21 -0.21 -21.36
CA PHE A 630 -4.20 0.80 -20.95
C PHE A 630 -3.62 2.14 -20.50
N ASN A 631 -2.29 2.27 -20.43
CA ASN A 631 -1.63 3.47 -19.90
C ASN A 631 -0.94 4.33 -20.95
N LEU A 632 -1.21 4.07 -22.22
CA LEU A 632 -0.73 4.82 -23.37
C LEU A 632 -1.49 6.15 -23.55
N THR A 633 -1.36 7.02 -22.55
CA THR A 633 -2.03 8.32 -22.48
C THR A 633 -1.03 9.47 -22.65
N TYR A 634 -1.53 10.69 -22.92
CA TYR A 634 -0.68 11.88 -23.00
C TYR A 634 0.02 12.22 -21.66
N LYS A 635 -0.52 11.77 -20.53
CA LYS A 635 0.07 11.90 -19.18
C LYS A 635 0.73 10.58 -18.77
N LEU A 636 1.62 10.06 -19.61
CA LEU A 636 2.30 8.80 -19.38
C LEU A 636 3.13 8.86 -18.09
N ASN A 637 2.94 7.89 -17.18
CA ASN A 637 3.85 7.69 -16.06
C ASN A 637 5.06 6.87 -16.55
N VAL A 638 6.12 7.57 -16.93
CA VAL A 638 7.36 6.98 -17.49
C VAL A 638 7.99 5.97 -16.53
N ALA A 639 8.02 6.28 -15.23
CA ALA A 639 8.66 5.44 -14.23
C ALA A 639 7.98 4.07 -14.13
N ASN A 640 6.66 4.04 -13.98
CA ASN A 640 5.90 2.79 -13.90
C ASN A 640 5.98 2.00 -15.21
N LEU A 641 5.94 2.66 -16.37
CA LEU A 641 6.04 1.97 -17.66
C LEU A 641 7.44 1.35 -17.85
N SER A 642 8.51 2.06 -17.50
CA SER A 642 9.88 1.53 -17.58
C SER A 642 10.09 0.36 -16.62
N MET A 643 9.55 0.42 -15.39
CA MET A 643 9.53 -0.71 -14.47
C MET A 643 8.80 -1.92 -15.06
N GLY A 644 7.63 -1.72 -15.69
CA GLY A 644 6.90 -2.78 -16.39
C GLY A 644 7.69 -3.41 -17.54
N LEU A 645 8.28 -2.60 -18.42
CA LEU A 645 9.13 -3.09 -19.52
C LEU A 645 10.35 -3.85 -19.01
N THR A 646 10.98 -3.37 -17.95
CA THR A 646 12.14 -4.05 -17.35
C THR A 646 11.73 -5.40 -16.74
N LEU A 647 10.54 -5.52 -16.12
CA LEU A 647 10.02 -6.82 -15.67
C LEU A 647 9.78 -7.78 -16.84
N VAL A 648 9.17 -7.29 -17.94
CA VAL A 648 9.00 -8.11 -19.16
C VAL A 648 10.37 -8.59 -19.67
N TYR A 649 11.34 -7.69 -19.79
CA TYR A 649 12.69 -8.04 -20.20
C TYR A 649 13.33 -9.11 -19.29
N ASN A 650 13.25 -8.94 -17.98
CA ASN A 650 13.83 -9.88 -17.00
C ASN A 650 13.17 -11.27 -17.06
N ILE A 651 11.85 -11.33 -17.26
CA ILE A 651 11.11 -12.59 -17.44
C ILE A 651 11.54 -13.30 -18.73
N LEU A 652 11.65 -12.56 -19.83
CA LEU A 652 12.06 -13.12 -21.12
C LEU A 652 13.54 -13.55 -21.12
N ASP A 653 14.41 -12.83 -20.41
CA ASP A 653 15.83 -13.18 -20.24
C ASP A 653 15.97 -14.49 -19.44
N LEU A 654 15.09 -14.72 -18.46
CA LEU A 654 14.99 -16.00 -17.76
C LEU A 654 14.56 -17.12 -18.73
N PHE A 655 13.53 -16.89 -19.55
CA PHE A 655 13.06 -17.88 -20.55
C PHE A 655 14.09 -18.20 -21.62
N GLN A 656 14.93 -17.23 -22.00
CA GLN A 656 16.04 -17.44 -22.92
C GLN A 656 17.11 -18.36 -22.29
N LYS A 657 17.41 -18.16 -20.99
CA LYS A 657 18.47 -18.89 -20.28
C LYS A 657 18.06 -20.31 -19.86
N ASP A 658 16.81 -20.51 -19.50
CA ASP A 658 16.30 -21.80 -19.02
C ASP A 658 15.51 -22.54 -20.12
N LEU A 659 16.17 -23.54 -20.72
CA LEU A 659 15.60 -24.35 -21.81
C LEU A 659 14.52 -25.34 -21.34
N THR A 660 14.34 -25.53 -20.03
CA THR A 660 13.35 -26.47 -19.47
C THR A 660 11.94 -25.90 -19.45
N ILE A 661 11.80 -24.58 -19.56
CA ILE A 661 10.52 -23.88 -19.54
C ILE A 661 9.79 -24.13 -20.85
N ASP A 662 8.57 -24.64 -20.77
CA ASP A 662 7.70 -24.80 -21.92
C ASP A 662 7.12 -23.45 -22.36
N LEU A 663 7.42 -23.05 -23.59
CA LEU A 663 6.98 -21.79 -24.19
C LEU A 663 5.82 -21.98 -25.16
N SER A 664 5.45 -23.21 -25.55
CA SER A 664 4.49 -23.42 -26.65
C SER A 664 3.07 -22.96 -26.32
N ASN A 665 2.66 -23.06 -25.06
CA ASN A 665 1.28 -22.86 -24.63
C ASN A 665 0.97 -21.42 -24.21
N TYR A 666 1.96 -20.51 -24.26
CA TYR A 666 1.75 -19.10 -23.96
C TYR A 666 1.24 -18.33 -25.18
N ALA A 667 0.32 -17.38 -24.97
CA ALA A 667 -0.26 -16.60 -26.05
C ALA A 667 0.65 -15.43 -26.49
N TRP A 668 1.74 -15.76 -27.18
CA TRP A 668 2.76 -14.79 -27.60
C TRP A 668 2.25 -13.70 -28.53
N GLU A 669 1.26 -14.01 -29.38
CA GLU A 669 0.68 -13.04 -30.31
C GLU A 669 0.11 -11.81 -29.58
N ASP A 670 -0.54 -12.02 -28.44
CA ASP A 670 -1.09 -10.96 -27.60
C ASP A 670 -0.02 -10.07 -26.96
N LEU A 671 1.10 -10.67 -26.56
CA LEU A 671 2.26 -9.92 -26.07
C LEU A 671 2.86 -9.08 -27.22
N HIS A 672 3.04 -9.67 -28.40
CA HIS A 672 3.54 -8.95 -29.58
C HIS A 672 2.64 -7.75 -29.89
N LEU A 673 1.32 -7.94 -30.00
CA LEU A 673 0.37 -6.86 -30.26
C LEU A 673 0.48 -5.72 -29.22
N SER A 674 0.69 -6.06 -27.95
CA SER A 674 0.90 -5.07 -26.88
C SER A 674 2.17 -4.25 -27.12
N LEU A 675 3.29 -4.90 -27.42
CA LEU A 675 4.58 -4.26 -27.69
C LEU A 675 4.52 -3.36 -28.94
N PHE A 676 3.87 -3.81 -30.01
CA PHE A 676 3.69 -2.98 -31.21
C PHE A 676 2.69 -1.83 -31.00
N GLY A 677 1.73 -1.99 -30.09
CA GLY A 677 0.93 -0.88 -29.57
C GLY A 677 1.81 0.21 -28.95
N LEU A 678 2.81 -0.17 -28.15
CA LEU A 678 3.80 0.75 -27.59
C LEU A 678 4.64 1.42 -28.69
N VAL A 679 5.16 0.65 -29.66
CA VAL A 679 5.96 1.20 -30.78
C VAL A 679 5.19 2.28 -31.53
N LYS A 680 3.93 2.01 -31.90
CA LYS A 680 3.04 2.99 -32.56
C LYS A 680 2.82 4.22 -31.68
N PHE A 681 2.60 4.02 -30.38
CA PHE A 681 2.41 5.09 -29.43
C PHE A 681 3.67 5.96 -29.27
N PHE A 682 4.85 5.38 -29.10
CA PHE A 682 6.11 6.11 -28.99
C PHE A 682 6.42 6.90 -30.25
N LYS A 683 6.15 6.35 -31.44
CA LYS A 683 6.27 7.11 -32.70
C LYS A 683 5.37 8.33 -32.67
N LYS A 684 4.09 8.16 -32.30
CA LYS A 684 3.16 9.28 -32.18
C LYS A 684 3.63 10.33 -31.16
N GLN A 685 4.15 9.90 -30.01
CA GLN A 685 4.69 10.81 -28.99
C GLN A 685 5.97 11.52 -29.46
N SER A 686 6.85 10.86 -30.22
CA SER A 686 8.08 11.48 -30.73
C SER A 686 7.81 12.67 -31.66
N LEU A 687 6.65 12.66 -32.34
CA LEU A 687 6.19 13.75 -33.21
C LEU A 687 5.52 14.88 -32.43
N ILE A 688 5.04 14.62 -31.22
CA ILE A 688 4.31 15.57 -30.38
C ILE A 688 5.28 16.08 -29.30
N LYS A 689 5.55 17.39 -29.28
CA LYS A 689 6.26 18.00 -28.13
C LYS A 689 5.37 17.94 -26.89
N SER A 690 5.47 16.86 -26.12
CA SER A 690 4.76 16.70 -24.85
C SER A 690 5.43 17.50 -23.75
N LYS A 691 4.62 18.06 -22.84
CA LYS A 691 5.11 18.66 -21.60
C LYS A 691 5.37 17.62 -20.50
N TYR A 692 4.85 16.40 -20.66
CA TYR A 692 4.84 15.38 -19.60
C TYR A 692 5.96 14.34 -19.74
N VAL A 693 6.60 14.24 -20.90
CA VAL A 693 7.67 13.28 -21.17
C VAL A 693 8.80 14.00 -21.91
N THR A 694 10.00 13.92 -21.36
CA THR A 694 11.19 14.49 -22.02
C THR A 694 11.68 13.58 -23.16
N PRO A 695 12.41 14.13 -24.16
CA PRO A 695 12.97 13.30 -25.23
C PRO A 695 13.91 12.18 -24.73
N GLU A 696 14.63 12.42 -23.63
CA GLU A 696 15.54 11.43 -23.03
C GLU A 696 14.77 10.28 -22.37
N GLU A 697 13.70 10.60 -21.62
CA GLU A 697 12.80 9.61 -21.03
C GLU A 697 12.10 8.76 -22.09
N LEU A 698 11.60 9.40 -23.16
CA LEU A 698 10.99 8.68 -24.27
C LEU A 698 12.02 7.81 -25.01
N GLY A 699 13.25 8.30 -25.19
CA GLY A 699 14.34 7.54 -25.80
C GLY A 699 14.69 6.28 -25.01
N GLY A 700 14.74 6.38 -23.68
CA GLY A 700 14.95 5.21 -22.80
C GLY A 700 13.84 4.17 -22.92
N LEU A 701 12.57 4.60 -22.94
CA LEU A 701 11.42 3.69 -23.13
C LEU A 701 11.43 3.01 -24.52
N VAL A 702 11.85 3.73 -25.55
CA VAL A 702 12.02 3.17 -26.89
C VAL A 702 13.14 2.14 -26.88
N GLU A 703 14.30 2.43 -26.27
CA GLU A 703 15.40 1.49 -26.17
C GLU A 703 14.99 0.23 -25.39
N ASP A 704 14.30 0.36 -24.24
CA ASP A 704 13.76 -0.76 -23.46
C ASP A 704 12.84 -1.66 -24.31
N CYS A 705 11.89 -1.06 -25.03
CA CYS A 705 10.95 -1.81 -25.88
C CYS A 705 11.64 -2.52 -27.04
N LEU A 706 12.61 -1.86 -27.70
CA LEU A 706 13.38 -2.49 -28.78
C LEU A 706 14.31 -3.61 -28.28
N LEU A 707 14.83 -3.50 -27.06
CA LEU A 707 15.61 -4.58 -26.42
C LEU A 707 14.75 -5.82 -26.18
N ILE A 708 13.48 -5.65 -25.78
CA ILE A 708 12.52 -6.77 -25.67
C ILE A 708 12.28 -7.42 -27.03
N LEU A 709 12.04 -6.64 -28.09
CA LEU A 709 11.87 -7.19 -29.44
C LEU A 709 13.13 -7.93 -29.92
N ASN A 710 14.31 -7.39 -29.64
CA ASN A 710 15.58 -8.02 -29.95
C ASN A 710 15.74 -9.37 -29.21
N LEU A 711 15.33 -9.43 -27.95
CA LEU A 711 15.40 -10.66 -27.14
C LEU A 711 14.46 -11.76 -27.65
N LEU A 712 13.25 -11.40 -28.09
CA LEU A 712 12.28 -12.34 -28.66
C LEU A 712 12.67 -12.88 -30.05
N LEU A 713 13.66 -12.27 -30.71
CA LEU A 713 14.25 -12.75 -31.97
C LEU A 713 15.36 -13.80 -31.74
N ASP A 714 15.67 -14.13 -30.48
CA ASP A 714 16.66 -15.15 -30.15
C ASP A 714 16.24 -16.55 -30.66
N ALA A 715 17.24 -17.39 -30.96
CA ALA A 715 17.04 -18.74 -31.47
C ALA A 715 16.13 -19.60 -30.57
N ARG A 716 16.15 -19.39 -29.25
CA ARG A 716 15.27 -20.11 -28.31
C ARG A 716 13.80 -19.92 -28.68
N PHE A 717 13.34 -18.70 -28.87
CA PHE A 717 11.93 -18.41 -29.19
C PHE A 717 11.57 -18.89 -30.60
N ASN A 718 12.51 -18.79 -31.54
CA ASN A 718 12.30 -19.22 -32.91
C ASN A 718 12.14 -20.76 -33.04
N SER A 719 12.84 -21.52 -32.20
CA SER A 719 12.80 -22.98 -32.23
C SER A 719 11.48 -23.61 -31.76
N VAL A 720 10.68 -22.86 -30.99
CA VAL A 720 9.44 -23.37 -30.40
C VAL A 720 8.28 -23.16 -31.37
N GLN A 721 7.59 -24.26 -31.68
CA GLN A 721 6.40 -24.28 -32.53
C GLN A 721 5.14 -24.14 -31.67
N GLN A 722 4.17 -23.36 -32.15
CA GLN A 722 2.84 -23.25 -31.55
C GLN A 722 1.80 -23.95 -32.41
N ASP A 723 0.97 -24.79 -31.79
CA ASP A 723 -0.20 -25.36 -32.43
C ASP A 723 -1.36 -24.36 -32.37
N ASN A 724 -1.82 -23.87 -33.53
CA ASN A 724 -3.03 -23.04 -33.58
C ASN A 724 -4.25 -23.93 -33.32
N VAL A 725 -4.84 -23.81 -32.13
CA VAL A 725 -6.05 -24.55 -31.70
C VAL A 725 -7.35 -23.94 -32.24
N GLU A 726 -7.31 -22.80 -32.94
CA GLU A 726 -8.50 -22.30 -33.65
C GLU A 726 -8.94 -23.34 -34.68
N GLU A 727 -10.18 -23.82 -34.53
CA GLU A 727 -10.82 -24.92 -35.27
C GLU A 727 -10.28 -25.05 -36.70
N THR A 728 -9.29 -25.93 -36.88
CA THR A 728 -8.82 -26.28 -38.20
C THR A 728 -10.04 -26.77 -38.98
N SER A 729 -10.37 -26.10 -40.07
CA SER A 729 -11.23 -26.73 -41.08
C SER A 729 -10.62 -28.11 -41.37
N THR A 730 -11.39 -29.17 -41.14
CA THR A 730 -10.95 -30.57 -41.22
C THR A 730 -10.34 -30.92 -42.59
N ILE A 731 -10.59 -30.05 -43.57
CA ILE A 731 -10.11 -30.10 -44.95
C ILE A 731 -8.62 -29.70 -45.05
N MET A 732 -8.17 -28.68 -44.30
CA MET A 732 -6.76 -28.22 -44.35
C MET A 732 -5.80 -29.25 -43.75
N SER A 733 -6.18 -29.90 -42.63
CA SER A 733 -5.34 -30.95 -42.03
C SER A 733 -5.34 -32.25 -42.86
N MET A 734 -6.45 -32.59 -43.54
CA MET A 734 -6.52 -33.71 -44.49
C MET A 734 -5.62 -33.53 -45.73
N LEU A 735 -5.30 -32.29 -46.11
CA LEU A 735 -4.42 -31.97 -47.24
C LEU A 735 -2.93 -31.90 -46.87
N GLY A 736 -2.56 -32.19 -45.62
CA GLY A 736 -1.16 -32.26 -45.18
C GLY A 736 -0.50 -30.91 -44.87
N TYR A 737 -1.28 -29.82 -44.75
CA TYR A 737 -0.76 -28.54 -44.32
C TYR A 737 -0.62 -28.52 -42.78
N SER A 738 0.62 -28.56 -42.30
CA SER A 738 0.96 -28.26 -40.90
C SER A 738 0.90 -26.74 -40.70
N THR A 739 -0.04 -26.25 -39.87
CA THR A 739 -0.18 -24.83 -39.52
C THR A 739 0.64 -24.41 -38.30
N ALA A 740 1.51 -25.29 -37.79
CA ALA A 740 2.41 -24.94 -36.69
C ALA A 740 3.32 -23.79 -37.12
N ARG A 741 3.26 -22.68 -36.39
CA ARG A 741 4.07 -21.47 -36.63
C ARG A 741 5.01 -21.30 -35.45
N SER A 742 6.25 -20.86 -35.71
CA SER A 742 7.14 -20.51 -34.60
C SER A 742 6.62 -19.26 -33.86
N ILE A 743 6.97 -19.12 -32.59
CA ILE A 743 6.68 -17.90 -31.82
C ILE A 743 7.17 -16.65 -32.58
N SER A 744 8.37 -16.74 -33.14
CA SER A 744 9.01 -15.64 -33.88
C SER A 744 8.31 -15.29 -35.19
N TYR A 745 7.47 -16.17 -35.78
CA TYR A 745 6.73 -15.87 -36.99
C TYR A 745 5.83 -14.63 -36.81
N SER A 746 4.98 -14.64 -35.77
CA SER A 746 4.06 -13.53 -35.47
C SER A 746 4.83 -12.24 -35.10
N LEU A 747 5.96 -12.38 -34.41
CA LEU A 747 6.84 -11.27 -34.09
C LEU A 747 7.40 -10.61 -35.35
N ILE A 748 8.05 -11.40 -36.22
CA ILE A 748 8.66 -10.94 -37.47
C ILE A 748 7.60 -10.28 -38.35
N TYR A 749 6.43 -10.89 -38.46
CA TYR A 749 5.32 -10.30 -39.20
C TYR A 749 4.97 -8.90 -38.68
N ASN A 750 4.83 -8.74 -37.35
CA ASN A 750 4.55 -7.44 -36.78
C ASN A 750 5.71 -6.44 -36.93
N ILE A 751 6.98 -6.89 -36.95
CA ILE A 751 8.13 -6.05 -37.30
C ILE A 751 7.96 -5.48 -38.71
N LEU A 752 7.60 -6.33 -39.68
CA LEU A 752 7.41 -5.91 -41.08
C LEU A 752 6.25 -4.92 -41.24
N LEU A 753 5.10 -5.18 -40.60
CA LEU A 753 3.97 -4.26 -40.60
C LEU A 753 4.30 -2.88 -40.00
N ASN A 754 5.26 -2.82 -39.09
CA ASN A 754 5.65 -1.61 -38.37
C ASN A 754 7.07 -1.14 -38.72
N PHE A 755 7.63 -1.60 -39.85
CA PHE A 755 9.02 -1.40 -40.21
C PHE A 755 9.42 0.08 -40.22
N GLU A 756 8.65 0.91 -40.94
CA GLU A 756 8.86 2.36 -40.98
C GLU A 756 8.75 3.02 -39.60
N SER A 757 7.90 2.47 -38.73
CA SER A 757 7.74 3.00 -37.38
C SER A 757 8.95 2.72 -36.51
N ILE A 758 9.49 1.50 -36.59
CA ILE A 758 10.74 1.13 -35.90
C ILE A 758 11.91 1.93 -36.47
N GLN A 759 12.07 1.99 -37.79
CA GLN A 759 13.17 2.70 -38.45
C GLN A 759 13.17 4.20 -38.13
N SER A 760 11.97 4.81 -38.09
CA SER A 760 11.79 6.20 -37.67
C SER A 760 12.22 6.43 -36.23
N LEU A 761 11.82 5.56 -35.30
CA LEU A 761 12.23 5.65 -33.89
C LEU A 761 13.74 5.46 -33.72
N VAL A 762 14.31 4.43 -34.35
CA VAL A 762 15.76 4.15 -34.33
C VAL A 762 16.56 5.36 -34.86
N THR A 763 16.07 6.04 -35.90
CA THR A 763 16.72 7.23 -36.42
C THR A 763 16.53 8.45 -35.51
N THR A 764 15.32 8.68 -35.01
CA THR A 764 14.97 9.84 -34.16
C THR A 764 15.75 9.85 -32.85
N PHE A 765 15.92 8.67 -32.26
CA PHE A 765 16.66 8.46 -31.02
C PHE A 765 18.09 7.99 -31.26
N ASP A 766 18.54 7.94 -32.52
CA ASP A 766 19.92 7.64 -32.94
C ASP A 766 20.46 6.32 -32.32
N LEU A 767 19.66 5.26 -32.41
CA LEU A 767 19.97 3.92 -31.88
C LEU A 767 20.67 3.02 -32.91
N LYS A 768 20.98 3.53 -34.12
CA LYS A 768 21.51 2.76 -35.26
C LYS A 768 22.81 2.02 -34.96
N GLU A 769 23.63 2.57 -34.09
CA GLU A 769 24.94 2.00 -33.72
C GLU A 769 24.88 1.12 -32.46
N SER A 770 23.68 0.85 -31.92
CA SER A 770 23.52 0.05 -30.71
C SER A 770 23.88 -1.41 -30.97
N LYS A 771 24.99 -1.85 -30.37
CA LYS A 771 25.42 -3.27 -30.41
C LYS A 771 24.46 -4.22 -29.69
N LYS A 772 23.54 -3.68 -28.88
CA LYS A 772 22.56 -4.46 -28.10
C LYS A 772 21.29 -4.79 -28.89
N LEU A 773 21.11 -4.22 -30.09
CA LEU A 773 19.95 -4.43 -30.97
C LEU A 773 20.29 -5.23 -32.24
N LEU A 774 21.36 -6.04 -32.18
CA LEU A 774 21.93 -6.72 -33.35
C LEU A 774 20.93 -7.68 -34.02
N ALA A 775 20.20 -8.49 -33.25
CA ALA A 775 19.23 -9.45 -33.81
C ALA A 775 18.07 -8.71 -34.50
N LEU A 776 17.59 -7.61 -33.92
CA LEU A 776 16.58 -6.76 -34.54
C LEU A 776 17.09 -6.12 -35.83
N PHE A 777 18.31 -5.58 -35.84
CA PHE A 777 18.89 -4.99 -37.05
C PHE A 777 19.17 -6.03 -38.13
N ASN A 778 19.64 -7.23 -37.78
CA ASN A 778 19.83 -8.34 -38.72
C ASN A 778 18.49 -8.75 -39.36
N CYS A 779 17.44 -8.91 -38.54
CA CYS A 779 16.09 -9.19 -39.01
C CYS A 779 15.60 -8.10 -39.99
N MET A 780 15.71 -6.83 -39.59
CA MET A 780 15.25 -5.72 -40.43
C MET A 780 16.04 -5.60 -41.74
N ASN A 781 17.36 -5.78 -41.69
CA ASN A 781 18.22 -5.71 -42.88
C ASN A 781 17.97 -6.87 -43.85
N TYR A 782 17.75 -8.09 -43.33
CA TYR A 782 17.40 -9.25 -44.15
C TYR A 782 16.12 -8.96 -44.95
N PHE A 783 15.05 -8.55 -44.27
CA PHE A 783 13.77 -8.33 -44.95
C PHE A 783 13.72 -7.06 -45.80
N ASP A 784 14.47 -5.99 -45.48
CA ASP A 784 14.65 -4.86 -46.40
C ASP A 784 15.37 -5.30 -47.68
N GLY A 785 16.22 -6.33 -47.61
CA GLY A 785 16.86 -6.97 -48.78
C GLY A 785 15.89 -7.77 -49.65
N VAL A 786 14.84 -8.36 -49.07
CA VAL A 786 13.89 -9.26 -49.73
C VAL A 786 12.64 -8.53 -50.26
N PHE A 787 12.14 -7.56 -49.50
CA PHE A 787 10.85 -6.90 -49.74
C PHE A 787 11.00 -5.39 -49.98
N TYR A 788 10.05 -4.80 -50.72
CA TYR A 788 9.90 -3.35 -50.79
C TYR A 788 9.14 -2.82 -49.56
N LEU A 789 9.87 -2.53 -48.48
CA LEU A 789 9.29 -2.13 -47.17
C LEU A 789 9.13 -0.62 -46.96
N THR A 790 9.73 0.21 -47.82
CA THR A 790 9.66 1.69 -47.73
C THR A 790 9.46 2.33 -49.11
N GLU A 791 8.85 3.52 -49.17
CA GLU A 791 8.72 4.28 -50.44
C GLU A 791 10.08 4.54 -51.11
N ASP A 792 11.12 4.80 -50.31
CA ASP A 792 12.49 4.97 -50.80
C ASP A 792 13.07 3.68 -51.42
N SER A 793 12.69 2.52 -50.91
CA SER A 793 13.10 1.22 -51.47
C SER A 793 12.43 0.96 -52.83
N LYS A 794 11.19 1.42 -53.03
CA LYS A 794 10.47 1.33 -54.31
C LYS A 794 11.09 2.23 -55.39
N LEU A 795 11.55 3.42 -54.99
CA LEU A 795 12.18 4.39 -55.89
C LEU A 795 13.59 3.97 -56.34
N LYS A 796 14.33 3.25 -55.49
CA LYS A 796 15.64 2.68 -55.82
C LYS A 796 15.47 1.28 -56.42
N ALA A 797 14.98 1.22 -57.66
CA ALA A 797 14.71 -0.02 -58.40
C ALA A 797 15.91 -1.00 -58.42
N GLN A 798 15.98 -1.88 -57.42
CA GLN A 798 16.82 -3.07 -57.42
C GLN A 798 15.98 -4.21 -57.99
N ILE A 799 16.39 -4.70 -59.15
CA ILE A 799 15.78 -5.85 -59.83
C ILE A 799 15.89 -7.04 -58.88
N ASN A 800 14.76 -7.50 -58.31
CA ASN A 800 14.53 -8.76 -57.56
C ASN A 800 13.83 -8.64 -56.18
N LYS A 801 13.42 -7.45 -55.69
CA LYS A 801 12.60 -7.36 -54.46
C LYS A 801 11.11 -7.60 -54.73
N ILE A 802 10.42 -8.15 -53.74
CA ILE A 802 8.99 -8.48 -53.78
C ILE A 802 8.17 -7.30 -53.22
N ASP A 803 7.11 -6.85 -53.91
CA ASP A 803 6.22 -5.79 -53.37
C ASP A 803 5.22 -6.42 -52.38
N VAL A 804 5.30 -6.02 -51.11
CA VAL A 804 4.46 -6.56 -50.02
C VAL A 804 2.98 -6.26 -50.25
N ILE A 805 2.64 -5.22 -51.03
CA ILE A 805 1.25 -4.85 -51.34
C ILE A 805 0.58 -5.86 -52.30
N ASP A 806 1.36 -6.64 -53.05
CA ASP A 806 0.86 -7.57 -54.07
C ASP A 806 0.52 -8.97 -53.51
N PHE A 807 0.73 -9.22 -52.21
CA PHE A 807 0.57 -10.56 -51.61
C PHE A 807 -0.32 -10.54 -50.37
N ASP A 808 -1.21 -11.54 -50.26
CA ASP A 808 -2.00 -11.79 -49.06
C ASP A 808 -1.12 -12.36 -47.92
N PHE A 809 -1.60 -12.20 -46.67
CA PHE A 809 -0.92 -12.56 -45.41
C PHE A 809 -0.47 -14.04 -45.31
N ASP A 810 -1.17 -14.95 -45.97
CA ASP A 810 -0.85 -16.38 -46.04
C ASP A 810 -0.24 -16.77 -47.39
N SER A 811 0.28 -15.79 -48.15
CA SER A 811 0.93 -16.06 -49.42
C SER A 811 2.12 -17.01 -49.20
N PRO A 812 2.25 -18.05 -50.04
CA PRO A 812 3.35 -18.99 -49.96
C PRO A 812 4.72 -18.30 -49.98
N GLU A 813 4.82 -17.18 -50.69
CA GLU A 813 6.03 -16.36 -50.81
C GLU A 813 6.43 -15.73 -49.47
N PHE A 814 5.49 -15.13 -48.74
CA PHE A 814 5.76 -14.49 -47.44
C PHE A 814 6.09 -15.52 -46.36
N LEU A 815 5.34 -16.62 -46.33
CA LEU A 815 5.62 -17.77 -45.47
C LEU A 815 7.01 -18.35 -45.77
N SER A 816 7.37 -18.50 -47.04
CA SER A 816 8.69 -19.02 -47.43
C SER A 816 9.84 -18.10 -47.03
N ALA A 817 9.66 -16.77 -47.13
CA ALA A 817 10.69 -15.80 -46.77
C ALA A 817 10.93 -15.72 -45.26
N ILE A 818 9.85 -15.77 -44.46
CA ILE A 818 9.97 -15.83 -43.01
C ILE A 818 10.58 -17.17 -42.59
N ASN A 819 10.09 -18.29 -43.15
CA ASN A 819 10.64 -19.60 -42.85
C ASN A 819 12.12 -19.73 -43.26
N ALA A 820 12.54 -19.09 -44.36
CA ALA A 820 13.94 -19.06 -44.77
C ALA A 820 14.80 -18.33 -43.72
N TYR A 821 14.38 -17.16 -43.24
CA TYR A 821 15.07 -16.43 -42.18
C TYR A 821 15.15 -17.25 -40.88
N THR A 822 14.06 -17.93 -40.51
CA THR A 822 14.02 -18.70 -39.27
C THR A 822 14.79 -20.03 -39.34
N ASN A 823 14.99 -20.57 -40.55
CA ASN A 823 15.71 -21.83 -40.79
C ASN A 823 17.18 -21.64 -41.18
N GLU A 824 17.61 -20.41 -41.50
CA GLU A 824 19.04 -20.10 -41.61
C GLU A 824 19.67 -20.33 -40.22
N GLU A 825 20.52 -21.36 -40.11
CA GLU A 825 21.38 -21.54 -38.94
C GLU A 825 22.26 -20.29 -38.82
N HIS A 826 21.86 -19.33 -37.99
CA HIS A 826 22.71 -18.21 -37.62
C HIS A 826 23.85 -18.75 -36.74
N GLU A 827 24.85 -19.37 -37.38
CA GLU A 827 26.04 -19.98 -36.75
C GLU A 827 26.89 -18.99 -35.94
N ASP A 828 26.63 -17.68 -35.98
CA ASP A 828 27.50 -16.65 -35.37
C ASP A 828 27.01 -16.06 -34.03
N ALA A 829 25.93 -16.55 -33.42
CA ALA A 829 25.46 -16.01 -32.12
C ALA A 829 26.12 -16.65 -30.89
N SER A 830 26.84 -17.77 -31.03
CA SER A 830 27.33 -18.57 -29.89
C SER A 830 28.76 -18.27 -29.43
N SER A 831 29.46 -17.28 -30.02
CA SER A 831 30.85 -17.00 -29.66
C SER A 831 31.16 -15.51 -29.50
N GLN A 832 30.70 -14.92 -28.38
CA GLN A 832 31.47 -13.97 -27.57
C GLN A 832 30.78 -13.68 -26.22
N VAL A 833 30.55 -14.73 -25.41
CA VAL A 833 30.36 -14.55 -23.96
C VAL A 833 31.76 -14.39 -23.36
N GLY A 834 32.31 -13.19 -23.47
CA GLY A 834 33.42 -12.76 -22.63
C GLY A 834 32.90 -12.66 -21.19
N SER A 835 33.37 -13.54 -20.32
CA SER A 835 33.15 -13.51 -18.89
C SER A 835 33.86 -12.32 -18.24
N GLU A 836 33.34 -11.11 -18.45
CA GLU A 836 33.71 -9.99 -17.58
C GLU A 836 32.83 -10.02 -16.34
N LYS A 837 33.46 -10.27 -15.19
CA LYS A 837 32.85 -10.05 -13.87
C LYS A 837 32.18 -8.68 -13.85
N PRO A 838 31.01 -8.52 -13.21
CA PRO A 838 30.32 -7.25 -13.14
C PRO A 838 31.07 -6.32 -12.19
N ASN A 839 32.05 -5.58 -12.71
CA ASN A 839 32.50 -4.36 -12.06
C ASN A 839 31.51 -3.26 -12.46
N ALA A 840 30.74 -2.81 -11.47
CA ALA A 840 29.87 -1.65 -11.57
C ALA A 840 30.67 -0.44 -12.05
N THR A 841 30.37 0.08 -13.25
CA THR A 841 30.36 1.51 -13.67
C THR A 841 30.55 1.71 -15.19
N SER A 842 29.56 1.30 -16.00
CA SER A 842 29.01 2.06 -17.14
C SER A 842 28.08 1.12 -17.92
N SER A 843 26.77 1.27 -17.80
CA SER A 843 25.84 0.50 -18.62
C SER A 843 26.05 0.90 -20.09
N GLY A 844 26.39 -0.05 -20.96
CA GLY A 844 26.65 0.19 -22.39
C GLY A 844 25.40 0.53 -23.22
N TYR A 845 24.37 1.12 -22.61
CA TYR A 845 23.13 1.57 -23.25
C TYR A 845 23.25 3.04 -23.64
N LYS A 846 22.45 3.46 -24.62
CA LYS A 846 22.47 4.87 -25.04
C LYS A 846 21.88 5.79 -23.98
N TYR A 847 20.75 5.42 -23.41
CA TYR A 847 20.07 6.22 -22.40
C TYR A 847 20.40 5.71 -21.00
N LYS A 848 20.66 6.64 -20.08
CA LYS A 848 20.99 6.32 -18.68
C LYS A 848 19.88 5.56 -17.96
N ASN A 849 18.64 5.75 -18.39
CA ASN A 849 17.46 5.14 -17.78
C ASN A 849 17.06 3.79 -18.40
N THR A 850 17.73 3.34 -19.47
CA THR A 850 17.46 2.05 -20.11
C THR A 850 17.77 0.90 -19.16
N LEU A 851 16.79 0.00 -18.98
CA LEU A 851 16.82 -1.15 -18.07
C LEU A 851 17.39 -0.80 -16.69
N ARG A 852 17.08 0.41 -16.19
CA ARG A 852 17.58 0.97 -14.93
C ARG A 852 17.32 0.06 -13.73
N HIS A 853 16.30 -0.80 -13.82
CA HIS A 853 15.83 -1.69 -12.76
C HIS A 853 16.19 -3.17 -12.98
N SER A 854 17.16 -3.47 -13.84
CA SER A 854 17.49 -4.84 -14.27
C SER A 854 17.80 -5.82 -13.13
N SER A 855 18.39 -5.39 -12.00
CA SER A 855 18.72 -6.27 -10.86
C SER A 855 17.81 -6.11 -9.64
N SER A 856 17.28 -4.91 -9.41
CA SER A 856 16.29 -4.61 -8.35
C SER A 856 15.69 -3.22 -8.59
N ALA A 857 14.45 -3.02 -8.12
CA ALA A 857 13.81 -1.71 -8.15
C ALA A 857 13.60 -1.17 -6.73
N THR A 858 14.62 -0.50 -6.20
CA THR A 858 14.45 0.32 -5.01
C THR A 858 13.70 1.60 -5.38
N ILE A 859 12.59 1.88 -4.69
CA ILE A 859 11.89 3.16 -4.81
C ILE A 859 12.83 4.27 -4.34
N SER A 860 12.98 5.32 -5.15
CA SER A 860 13.87 6.44 -4.78
C SER A 860 13.34 7.20 -3.55
N ASP A 861 14.23 7.76 -2.73
CA ASP A 861 13.87 8.55 -1.55
C ASP A 861 12.82 9.65 -1.85
N LYS A 862 12.93 10.30 -3.01
CA LYS A 862 11.97 11.32 -3.45
C LYS A 862 10.58 10.72 -3.71
N ASP A 863 10.53 9.57 -4.37
CA ASP A 863 9.27 8.90 -4.67
C ASP A 863 8.65 8.32 -3.41
N MET A 864 9.46 7.74 -2.53
CA MET A 864 8.99 7.22 -1.25
C MET A 864 8.44 8.33 -0.36
N LEU A 865 9.09 9.50 -0.35
CA LEU A 865 8.58 10.68 0.34
C LEU A 865 7.20 11.11 -0.21
N ASN A 866 7.01 11.11 -1.53
CA ASN A 866 5.71 11.40 -2.14
C ASN A 866 4.64 10.37 -1.76
N ILE A 867 5.00 9.08 -1.75
CA ILE A 867 4.11 8.00 -1.32
C ILE A 867 3.71 8.20 0.15
N ILE A 868 4.67 8.43 1.04
CA ILE A 868 4.43 8.71 2.47
C ILE A 868 3.49 9.90 2.65
N GLN A 869 3.69 10.98 1.89
CA GLN A 869 2.82 12.14 1.92
C GLN A 869 1.40 11.79 1.46
N ASN A 870 1.27 11.03 0.38
CA ASN A 870 -0.03 10.62 -0.14
C ASN A 870 -0.77 9.71 0.86
N VAL A 871 -0.08 8.75 1.48
CA VAL A 871 -0.61 7.91 2.57
C VAL A 871 -1.15 8.75 3.71
N LEU A 872 -0.31 9.65 4.24
CA LEU A 872 -0.70 10.48 5.38
C LEU A 872 -1.84 11.44 4.99
N SER A 873 -1.93 11.87 3.73
CA SER A 873 -2.95 12.82 3.26
C SER A 873 -4.35 12.24 3.12
N GLN A 874 -4.49 10.93 2.88
CA GLN A 874 -5.78 10.27 2.68
C GLN A 874 -6.69 10.45 3.92
N ARG A 875 -7.99 10.57 3.66
CA ARG A 875 -9.04 10.48 4.68
C ARG A 875 -9.59 9.05 4.58
N TYR A 876 -9.27 8.22 5.55
CA TYR A 876 -9.63 6.80 5.59
C TYR A 876 -10.98 6.56 6.25
#